data_AF-O00534-F1
#
_entry.id   AF-O00534-F1
#
_cell.length_a   1.000
_cell.length_b   1.000
_cell.length_c   1.000
_cell.angle_alpha   90.00
_cell.angle_beta   90.00
_cell.angle_gamma   90.00
#
_symmetry.space_group_name_H-M   'P 1'
#
loop_
_entity.id
_entity.type
_entity.pdbx_description
1 polymer ?
#
loop_
_entity_poly.entity_id
_entity_poly.type
_entity_poly.pdbx_seq_one_letter_code
_entity_poly.pdbx_strand_id
1 'polypeptide(L)'
;MVHFCGLLTLHREPVPLKSISVSVNIYEFVAGVSATLNYENEEKVPLEAFFVFPMDEDSAVYSFEALVDGKKIVAELQDKMKARTNYEKAISQGHQAFLLEGDSSSRDVFSCNVGNLQPGSKAAVTLKYVQELPLEADGALRFVLPAVLNPRYQFSGSSKDSCLNVKTPIVPVEDLPYTLSMVATIDSQHGIEKVQSNCPLSPTEYLGEDKTSAQVSLAAGHKFDRDVELLIYYNEVHTPSVVLEMGMPNMKPGHLMGDPSAMVSFYPNIPEDQPSNTCGEFIFLMDRSGSMQSPMSSQDTSQLRIQAAKETLILLLKSLPIGCYFNIYGFGSSYEACFPESVKYTQQTMEEALGRVKLMQADLGGTEILAPLQNIYRGPSIPGHPLQLFVFTDGEVTDTFSVIKEVRINRQKHRCFSFGIGEGTSTSLIKGIARASGGTSEFITGKDRMQSKALRTLKRSLQPVVEDVSLSWHLPPGLSAKMLSPEQTVIFRGQRLISYAQLTGRMPAAETTGEVCLKYTLQGKTFEDKVTFPLQPKPDVNLTIHRLAAKSLLQTKDMGLRETPASDKKDALNLSLESGVISSFTAFIAINKELNKPVQGPLAHRDVPRPILLGASAPLKIKCQSGFRKALHSDRPPSASQPRGELMCYKAKTFQMDDYSLCGLISHKDQHSPGFGENHLVQLIYHQNANGSWDLNEDLAKILGMSLEEIMAAQPAELVDSSGWATILAVIWLHSNGKDLKCEWELLERKAVAWMRAHAGSTMPSVVKAAITFLKSSVDPAIFAF
;
A
#
# COMPACT_ATOMS: atom_id res chain seq x y z
N MET A 1 8.39 -39.81 -30.68
CA MET A 1 8.11 -39.03 -29.46
C MET A 1 8.79 -37.69 -29.66
N VAL A 2 8.04 -36.62 -29.97
CA VAL A 2 8.66 -35.30 -30.16
C VAL A 2 8.95 -34.77 -28.76
N HIS A 3 10.23 -34.68 -28.38
CA HIS A 3 10.62 -33.97 -27.16
C HIS A 3 10.38 -32.48 -27.40
N PHE A 4 9.30 -31.95 -26.85
CA PHE A 4 9.11 -30.51 -26.75
C PHE A 4 10.14 -29.97 -25.76
N CYS A 5 11.20 -29.32 -26.27
CA CYS A 5 12.02 -28.42 -25.46
C CYS A 5 11.33 -27.06 -25.51
N GLY A 6 10.73 -26.65 -24.39
CA GLY A 6 9.96 -25.41 -24.27
C GLY A 6 8.94 -25.47 -23.13
N LEU A 7 8.60 -24.32 -22.55
CA LEU A 7 7.78 -24.21 -21.34
C LEU A 7 6.28 -24.22 -21.72
N LEU A 8 5.50 -25.09 -21.08
CA LEU A 8 4.11 -25.39 -21.45
C LEU A 8 3.12 -25.11 -20.30
N THR A 9 1.86 -24.78 -20.60
CA THR A 9 0.75 -24.66 -19.62
C THR A 9 0.37 -26.01 -19.00
N LEU A 10 -0.54 -26.03 -18.01
CA LEU A 10 -1.17 -27.26 -17.47
C LEU A 10 -1.77 -28.17 -18.57
N HIS A 11 -2.18 -27.59 -19.71
CA HIS A 11 -2.69 -28.32 -20.88
C HIS A 11 -1.61 -28.61 -21.94
N ARG A 12 -0.34 -28.38 -21.61
CA ARG A 12 0.81 -28.53 -22.49
C ARG A 12 0.81 -27.57 -23.69
N GLU A 13 0.22 -26.37 -23.56
CA GLU A 13 0.25 -25.34 -24.61
C GLU A 13 1.44 -24.37 -24.38
N PRO A 14 2.16 -23.91 -25.42
CA PRO A 14 3.24 -22.93 -25.24
C PRO A 14 2.74 -21.61 -24.66
N VAL A 15 3.49 -21.00 -23.75
CA VAL A 15 3.17 -19.65 -23.25
C VAL A 15 3.83 -18.60 -24.14
N PRO A 16 3.07 -17.64 -24.69
CA PRO A 16 3.62 -16.64 -25.60
C PRO A 16 4.59 -15.67 -24.93
N LEU A 17 4.34 -15.25 -23.69
CA LEU A 17 5.25 -14.36 -22.95
C LEU A 17 6.52 -15.12 -22.56
N LYS A 18 7.69 -14.59 -22.92
CA LYS A 18 9.01 -15.21 -22.68
C LYS A 18 9.86 -14.48 -21.65
N SER A 19 9.79 -13.15 -21.62
CA SER A 19 10.52 -12.35 -20.62
C SER A 19 9.92 -10.98 -20.41
N ILE A 20 10.20 -10.41 -19.24
CA ILE A 20 9.92 -9.05 -18.85
C ILE A 20 11.26 -8.37 -18.53
N SER A 21 11.52 -7.27 -19.21
CA SER A 21 12.75 -6.47 -19.05
C SER A 21 12.39 -5.08 -18.58
N VAL A 22 12.89 -4.69 -17.41
CA VAL A 22 12.54 -3.41 -16.78
C VAL A 22 13.78 -2.53 -16.66
N SER A 23 13.69 -1.32 -17.21
CA SER A 23 14.67 -0.26 -16.99
C SER A 23 14.05 0.78 -16.06
N VAL A 24 14.72 1.08 -14.96
CA VAL A 24 14.32 2.08 -13.96
C VAL A 24 15.37 3.19 -13.97
N ASN A 25 14.92 4.43 -14.11
CA ASN A 25 15.76 5.62 -13.93
C ASN A 25 15.18 6.42 -12.77
N ILE A 26 15.91 6.49 -11.66
CA ILE A 26 15.53 7.25 -10.49
C ILE A 26 16.31 8.55 -10.54
N TYR A 27 15.61 9.67 -10.65
CA TYR A 27 16.19 11.00 -10.53
C TYR A 27 15.62 11.67 -9.30
N GLU A 28 16.48 11.94 -8.32
CA GLU A 28 16.11 12.43 -7.00
C GLU A 28 15.07 11.51 -6.34
N PHE A 29 13.79 11.88 -6.42
CA PHE A 29 12.71 11.23 -5.72
C PHE A 29 11.58 10.75 -6.64
N VAL A 30 11.90 10.62 -7.93
CA VAL A 30 10.95 10.17 -8.94
C VAL A 30 11.60 9.05 -9.74
N ALA A 31 10.82 8.00 -10.00
CA ALA A 31 11.22 6.92 -10.91
C ALA A 31 10.54 7.10 -12.27
N GLY A 32 11.32 7.03 -13.34
CA GLY A 32 10.86 6.74 -14.69
C GLY A 32 11.12 5.26 -15.00
N VAL A 33 10.08 4.53 -15.38
CA VAL A 33 10.17 3.09 -15.61
C VAL A 33 9.73 2.75 -17.03
N SER A 34 10.50 1.90 -17.69
CA SER A 34 10.18 1.30 -18.98
C SER A 34 10.17 -0.23 -18.83
N ALA A 35 9.01 -0.85 -18.97
CA ALA A 35 8.85 -2.30 -18.88
C ALA A 35 8.49 -2.87 -20.26
N THR A 36 9.33 -3.77 -20.75
CA THR A 36 9.17 -4.43 -22.05
C THR A 36 8.84 -5.90 -21.86
N LEU A 37 7.68 -6.31 -22.37
CA LEU A 37 7.18 -7.68 -22.35
C LEU A 37 7.45 -8.31 -23.73
N ASN A 38 8.25 -9.37 -23.75
CA ASN A 38 8.66 -10.04 -24.98
C ASN A 38 7.81 -11.29 -25.22
N TYR A 39 7.10 -11.30 -26.34
CA TYR A 39 6.21 -12.37 -26.77
C TYR A 39 6.78 -13.09 -28.00
N GLU A 40 6.56 -14.40 -28.06
CA GLU A 40 6.91 -15.27 -29.18
C GLU A 40 5.82 -16.31 -29.41
N ASN A 41 5.30 -16.36 -30.64
CA ASN A 41 4.34 -17.38 -31.03
C ASN A 41 5.07 -18.62 -31.59
N GLU A 42 5.22 -19.64 -30.76
CA GLU A 42 5.82 -20.93 -31.14
C GLU A 42 4.80 -21.92 -31.75
N GLU A 43 3.54 -21.51 -31.87
CA GLU A 43 2.45 -22.33 -32.41
C GLU A 43 2.28 -22.13 -33.93
N LYS A 44 1.46 -23.00 -34.54
CA LYS A 44 1.17 -22.99 -35.99
C LYS A 44 -0.07 -22.17 -36.36
N VAL A 45 -0.68 -21.49 -35.38
CA VAL A 45 -1.88 -20.67 -35.54
C VAL A 45 -1.63 -19.27 -34.99
N PRO A 46 -2.31 -18.23 -35.50
CA PRO A 46 -2.19 -16.90 -34.93
C PRO A 46 -2.74 -16.87 -33.50
N LEU A 47 -2.09 -16.09 -32.63
CA LEU A 47 -2.42 -16.01 -31.22
C LEU A 47 -2.98 -14.64 -30.82
N GLU A 48 -3.92 -14.67 -29.89
CA GLU A 48 -4.24 -13.54 -29.01
C GLU A 48 -3.74 -13.87 -27.61
N ALA A 49 -2.67 -13.20 -27.16
CA ALA A 49 -2.16 -13.36 -25.81
C ALA A 49 -2.79 -12.33 -24.87
N PHE A 50 -3.24 -12.77 -23.70
CA PHE A 50 -3.82 -11.93 -22.65
C PHE A 50 -2.98 -12.04 -21.38
N PHE A 51 -2.52 -10.90 -20.85
CA PHE A 51 -1.72 -10.87 -19.63
C PHE A 51 -2.24 -9.82 -18.65
N VAL A 52 -2.39 -10.22 -17.39
CA VAL A 52 -2.82 -9.36 -16.28
C VAL A 52 -1.68 -9.22 -15.29
N PHE A 53 -1.32 -8.00 -14.92
CA PHE A 53 -0.17 -7.71 -14.06
C PHE A 53 -0.47 -6.57 -13.08
N PRO A 54 0.21 -6.56 -11.91
CA PRO A 54 0.05 -5.51 -10.91
C PRO A 54 0.87 -4.27 -11.30
N MET A 55 0.42 -3.11 -10.83
CA MET A 55 1.15 -1.85 -10.83
C MET A 55 0.83 -1.09 -9.54
N ASP A 56 1.70 -0.18 -9.11
CA ASP A 56 1.38 0.68 -7.98
C ASP A 56 0.33 1.72 -8.40
N GLU A 57 -0.68 1.98 -7.56
CA GLU A 57 -1.77 2.91 -7.89
C GLU A 57 -1.30 4.36 -8.17
N ASP A 58 -0.11 4.74 -7.72
CA ASP A 58 0.50 6.05 -7.95
C ASP A 58 1.27 6.13 -9.28
N SER A 59 1.40 5.02 -10.00
CA SER A 59 2.06 4.98 -11.31
C SER A 59 1.25 5.77 -12.36
N ALA A 60 1.91 6.70 -13.04
CA ALA A 60 1.36 7.46 -14.15
C ALA A 60 1.79 6.83 -15.48
N VAL A 61 1.05 5.80 -15.94
CA VAL A 61 1.33 5.14 -17.23
C VAL A 61 0.98 6.10 -18.37
N TYR A 62 1.96 6.40 -19.21
CA TYR A 62 1.86 7.46 -20.21
C TYR A 62 2.21 7.04 -21.64
N SER A 63 2.80 5.86 -21.82
CA SER A 63 3.23 5.38 -23.13
C SER A 63 3.02 3.88 -23.22
N PHE A 64 2.58 3.44 -24.38
CA PHE A 64 2.46 2.05 -24.75
C PHE A 64 2.86 1.90 -26.22
N GLU A 65 3.75 0.98 -26.54
CA GLU A 65 4.25 0.77 -27.89
C GLU A 65 4.56 -0.70 -28.15
N ALA A 66 4.40 -1.13 -29.39
CA ALA A 66 4.73 -2.48 -29.83
C ALA A 66 5.83 -2.43 -30.89
N LEU A 67 6.81 -3.32 -30.78
CA LEU A 67 7.83 -3.58 -31.79
C LEU A 67 7.56 -4.95 -32.39
N VAL A 68 7.21 -4.99 -33.68
CA VAL A 68 6.93 -6.22 -34.44
C VAL A 68 7.69 -6.15 -35.75
N ASP A 69 8.42 -7.22 -36.11
CA ASP A 69 9.21 -7.29 -37.34
C ASP A 69 10.14 -6.08 -37.55
N GLY A 70 10.74 -5.57 -36.46
CA GLY A 70 11.61 -4.39 -36.47
C GLY A 70 10.89 -3.04 -36.62
N LYS A 71 9.56 -3.02 -36.70
CA LYS A 71 8.75 -1.80 -36.81
C LYS A 71 8.10 -1.44 -35.49
N LYS A 72 8.25 -0.17 -35.11
CA LYS A 72 7.66 0.41 -33.90
C LYS A 72 6.28 0.98 -34.20
N ILE A 73 5.28 0.53 -33.46
CA ILE A 73 3.89 0.98 -33.52
C ILE A 73 3.58 1.65 -32.18
N VAL A 74 3.38 2.97 -32.21
CA VAL A 74 3.04 3.76 -31.01
C VAL A 74 1.53 3.69 -30.79
N ALA A 75 1.10 3.36 -29.57
CA ALA A 75 -0.31 3.31 -29.23
C ALA A 75 -0.89 4.72 -29.02
N GLU A 76 -2.14 4.89 -29.43
CA GLU A 76 -2.93 6.08 -29.16
C GLU A 76 -3.72 5.86 -27.85
N LEU A 77 -3.71 6.86 -26.95
CA LEU A 77 -4.63 6.87 -25.83
C LEU A 77 -6.01 7.30 -26.32
N GLN A 78 -7.03 6.49 -26.07
CA GLN A 78 -8.40 6.75 -26.51
C GLN A 78 -9.37 6.55 -25.34
N ASP A 79 -10.61 7.03 -25.50
CA ASP A 79 -11.73 6.60 -24.64
C ASP A 79 -11.76 5.06 -24.58
N LYS A 80 -11.90 4.50 -23.38
CA LYS A 80 -11.77 3.06 -23.13
C LYS A 80 -12.73 2.23 -23.98
N MET A 81 -13.99 2.65 -24.13
CA MET A 81 -14.96 1.90 -24.94
C MET A 81 -14.61 1.99 -26.43
N LYS A 82 -14.19 3.18 -26.88
CA LYS A 82 -13.72 3.37 -28.27
C LYS A 82 -12.48 2.53 -28.57
N ALA A 83 -11.52 2.47 -27.65
CA ALA A 83 -10.33 1.63 -27.77
C ALA A 83 -10.71 0.15 -27.90
N ARG A 84 -11.56 -0.37 -27.02
CA ARG A 84 -12.06 -1.75 -27.09
C ARG A 84 -12.73 -2.07 -28.43
N THR A 85 -13.65 -1.22 -28.88
CA THR A 85 -14.31 -1.39 -30.18
C THR A 85 -13.32 -1.38 -31.35
N ASN A 86 -12.33 -0.48 -31.32
CA ASN A 86 -11.30 -0.42 -32.35
C ASN A 86 -10.40 -1.66 -32.34
N TYR A 87 -10.08 -2.18 -31.16
CA TYR A 87 -9.31 -3.41 -31.00
C TYR A 87 -10.10 -4.61 -31.56
N GLU A 88 -11.34 -4.84 -31.13
CA GLU A 88 -12.20 -5.92 -31.64
C GLU A 88 -12.40 -5.86 -33.16
N LYS A 89 -12.57 -4.65 -33.70
CA LYS A 89 -12.65 -4.42 -35.15
C LYS A 89 -11.33 -4.80 -35.83
N ALA A 90 -10.19 -4.42 -35.28
CA ALA A 90 -8.89 -4.77 -35.85
C ALA A 90 -8.67 -6.29 -35.85
N ILE A 91 -9.02 -6.95 -34.75
CA ILE A 91 -8.89 -8.40 -34.59
C ILE A 91 -9.79 -9.16 -35.57
N SER A 92 -11.06 -8.78 -35.70
CA SER A 92 -12.00 -9.40 -36.65
C SER A 92 -11.61 -9.17 -38.13
N GLN A 93 -10.87 -8.10 -38.42
CA GLN A 93 -10.32 -7.83 -39.74
C GLN A 93 -8.97 -8.52 -40.00
N GLY A 94 -8.45 -9.29 -39.04
CA GLY A 94 -7.16 -9.96 -39.15
C GLY A 94 -5.95 -9.02 -39.04
N HIS A 95 -6.11 -7.82 -38.46
CA HIS A 95 -4.98 -6.92 -38.20
C HIS A 95 -4.33 -7.24 -36.86
N GLN A 96 -3.01 -7.07 -36.76
CA GLN A 96 -2.33 -7.04 -35.47
C GLN A 96 -2.77 -5.81 -34.68
N ALA A 97 -3.11 -6.02 -33.41
CA ALA A 97 -3.52 -4.95 -32.51
C ALA A 97 -3.04 -5.23 -31.08
N PHE A 98 -2.79 -4.17 -30.34
CA PHE A 98 -2.32 -4.19 -28.96
C PHE A 98 -3.20 -3.28 -28.13
N LEU A 99 -3.64 -3.74 -26.97
CA LEU A 99 -4.51 -2.99 -26.06
C LEU A 99 -3.90 -3.03 -24.65
N LEU A 100 -3.80 -1.88 -24.00
CA LEU A 100 -3.45 -1.77 -22.59
C LEU A 100 -4.51 -0.96 -21.86
N GLU A 101 -5.08 -1.54 -20.80
CA GLU A 101 -6.08 -0.88 -19.98
C GLU A 101 -5.94 -1.25 -18.49
N GLY A 102 -6.30 -0.32 -17.61
CA GLY A 102 -6.45 -0.60 -16.18
C GLY A 102 -7.78 -1.30 -15.89
N ASP A 103 -7.82 -2.05 -14.79
CA ASP A 103 -9.03 -2.76 -14.33
C ASP A 103 -10.19 -1.80 -14.02
N SER A 104 -11.42 -2.31 -14.11
CA SER A 104 -12.63 -1.53 -13.88
C SER A 104 -12.93 -1.31 -12.39
N SER A 105 -12.36 -2.14 -11.52
CA SER A 105 -12.63 -2.19 -10.07
C SER A 105 -11.44 -1.78 -9.21
N SER A 106 -10.25 -1.63 -9.82
CA SER A 106 -9.03 -1.20 -9.13
C SER A 106 -8.06 -0.43 -10.03
N ARG A 107 -7.24 0.46 -9.43
CA ARG A 107 -6.22 1.25 -10.16
C ARG A 107 -4.84 0.60 -10.23
N ASP A 108 -4.63 -0.49 -9.50
CA ASP A 108 -3.35 -1.18 -9.33
C ASP A 108 -3.23 -2.48 -10.15
N VAL A 109 -4.18 -2.71 -11.07
CA VAL A 109 -4.21 -3.88 -11.95
C VAL A 109 -4.38 -3.44 -13.39
N PHE A 110 -3.56 -3.99 -14.27
CA PHE A 110 -3.60 -3.73 -15.69
C PHE A 110 -3.71 -5.02 -16.49
N SER A 111 -4.30 -4.92 -17.68
CA SER A 111 -4.36 -5.99 -18.65
C SER A 111 -3.80 -5.54 -20.00
N CYS A 112 -3.00 -6.41 -20.62
CA CYS A 112 -2.41 -6.24 -21.92
C CYS A 112 -2.86 -7.36 -22.87
N ASN A 113 -3.40 -6.98 -24.03
CA ASN A 113 -3.72 -7.90 -25.11
C ASN A 113 -2.72 -7.73 -26.26
N VAL A 114 -2.21 -8.85 -26.76
CA VAL A 114 -1.38 -8.94 -27.98
C VAL A 114 -2.14 -9.78 -29.00
N GLY A 115 -2.83 -9.11 -29.92
CA GLY A 115 -3.76 -9.75 -30.83
C GLY A 115 -3.16 -10.01 -32.22
N ASN A 116 -3.54 -11.16 -32.80
CA ASN A 116 -3.08 -11.63 -34.12
C ASN A 116 -1.55 -11.76 -34.25
N LEU A 117 -0.86 -12.22 -33.20
CA LEU A 117 0.56 -12.56 -33.27
C LEU A 117 0.76 -13.75 -34.21
N GLN A 118 1.48 -13.56 -35.31
CA GLN A 118 1.62 -14.57 -36.38
C GLN A 118 2.45 -15.77 -35.93
N PRO A 119 2.20 -16.98 -36.48
CA PRO A 119 3.06 -18.15 -36.26
C PRO A 119 4.54 -17.84 -36.51
N GLY A 120 5.40 -18.18 -35.55
CA GLY A 120 6.85 -17.94 -35.60
C GLY A 120 7.30 -16.49 -35.43
N SER A 121 6.37 -15.54 -35.25
CA SER A 121 6.70 -14.11 -35.07
C SER A 121 6.95 -13.76 -33.61
N LYS A 122 7.63 -12.61 -33.42
CA LYS A 122 7.94 -12.04 -32.11
C LYS A 122 7.36 -10.63 -32.01
N ALA A 123 6.95 -10.26 -30.81
CA ALA A 123 6.51 -8.90 -30.50
C ALA A 123 7.10 -8.48 -29.15
N ALA A 124 7.65 -7.26 -29.08
CA ALA A 124 8.05 -6.65 -27.82
C ALA A 124 7.10 -5.49 -27.52
N VAL A 125 6.38 -5.57 -26.41
CA VAL A 125 5.41 -4.56 -26.00
C VAL A 125 5.99 -3.79 -24.82
N THR A 126 6.17 -2.49 -24.98
CA THR A 126 6.78 -1.62 -23.96
C THR A 126 5.74 -0.65 -23.41
N LEU A 127 5.58 -0.66 -22.09
CA LEU A 127 4.84 0.36 -21.37
C LEU A 127 5.82 1.24 -20.57
N LYS A 128 5.52 2.53 -20.46
CA LYS A 128 6.31 3.47 -19.65
C LYS A 128 5.43 4.22 -18.67
N TYR A 129 5.94 4.41 -17.47
CA TYR A 129 5.28 5.16 -16.41
C TYR A 129 6.29 5.97 -15.60
N VAL A 130 5.79 7.01 -14.94
CA VAL A 130 6.53 7.73 -13.91
C VAL A 130 5.85 7.57 -12.55
N GLN A 131 6.62 7.62 -11.48
CA GLN A 131 6.11 7.42 -10.13
C GLN A 131 6.86 8.29 -9.12
N GLU A 132 6.11 8.92 -8.22
CA GLU A 132 6.64 9.58 -7.03
C GLU A 132 7.09 8.54 -6.00
N LEU A 133 8.32 8.66 -5.48
CA LEU A 133 8.87 7.71 -4.53
C LEU A 133 8.72 8.21 -3.08
N PRO A 134 8.12 7.40 -2.18
CA PRO A 134 7.98 7.76 -0.77
C PRO A 134 9.29 7.58 0.00
N LEU A 135 9.38 8.28 1.14
CA LEU A 135 10.44 8.06 2.14
C LEU A 135 9.92 7.16 3.26
N GLU A 136 10.75 6.20 3.66
CA GLU A 136 10.59 5.42 4.88
C GLU A 136 11.00 6.24 6.12
N ALA A 137 10.63 5.75 7.30
CA ALA A 137 10.85 6.47 8.56
C ALA A 137 12.32 6.68 8.93
N ASP A 138 13.22 5.86 8.40
CA ASP A 138 14.68 5.96 8.55
C ASP A 138 15.33 6.82 7.47
N GLY A 139 14.54 7.43 6.58
CA GLY A 139 15.01 8.28 5.49
C GLY A 139 15.33 7.54 4.19
N ALA A 140 15.11 6.22 4.11
CA ALA A 140 15.31 5.50 2.86
C ALA A 140 14.26 5.90 1.82
N LEU A 141 14.71 6.25 0.61
CA LEU A 141 13.84 6.38 -0.55
C LEU A 141 13.46 5.00 -1.06
N ARG A 142 12.16 4.75 -1.17
CA ARG A 142 11.63 3.42 -1.50
C ARG A 142 11.08 3.37 -2.91
N PHE A 143 11.60 2.45 -3.71
CA PHE A 143 11.02 2.04 -4.99
C PHE A 143 10.55 0.59 -4.89
N VAL A 144 9.35 0.32 -5.40
CA VAL A 144 8.80 -1.04 -5.47
C VAL A 144 8.36 -1.28 -6.91
N LEU A 145 8.87 -2.35 -7.51
CA LEU A 145 8.38 -2.91 -8.75
C LEU A 145 7.46 -4.10 -8.41
N PRO A 146 6.13 -3.95 -8.58
CA PRO A 146 5.19 -5.02 -8.30
C PRO A 146 5.40 -6.23 -9.23
N ALA A 147 5.47 -7.41 -8.64
CA ALA A 147 5.62 -8.69 -9.32
C ALA A 147 4.59 -9.72 -8.84
N VAL A 148 3.93 -9.47 -7.70
CA VAL A 148 2.91 -10.36 -7.12
C VAL A 148 1.52 -9.74 -7.25
N LEU A 149 0.56 -10.52 -7.77
CA LEU A 149 -0.84 -10.13 -7.85
C LEU A 149 -1.71 -11.19 -7.18
N ASN A 150 -2.15 -10.90 -5.95
CA ASN A 150 -3.07 -11.78 -5.24
C ASN A 150 -4.43 -11.87 -5.97
N PRO A 151 -5.17 -12.99 -5.81
CA PRO A 151 -6.58 -13.02 -6.13
C PRO A 151 -7.33 -11.86 -5.48
N ARG A 152 -8.45 -11.44 -6.08
CA ARG A 152 -9.41 -10.55 -5.40
C ARG A 152 -10.69 -11.35 -5.13
N TYR A 153 -11.23 -11.24 -3.93
CA TYR A 153 -12.41 -11.98 -3.46
C TYR A 153 -13.65 -11.65 -4.30
N GLN A 154 -14.25 -12.64 -4.96
CA GLN A 154 -15.43 -12.46 -5.83
C GLN A 154 -16.71 -13.00 -5.18
N PHE A 155 -17.72 -12.14 -5.01
CA PHE A 155 -19.09 -12.54 -4.62
C PHE A 155 -20.00 -12.71 -5.86
N SER A 156 -21.13 -13.43 -5.70
CA SER A 156 -22.17 -13.52 -6.73
C SER A 156 -22.81 -12.14 -6.98
N GLY A 157 -22.35 -11.43 -8.02
CA GLY A 157 -22.81 -10.07 -8.36
C GLY A 157 -21.69 -9.07 -8.66
N SER A 158 -20.41 -9.46 -8.57
CA SER A 158 -19.27 -8.63 -8.96
C SER A 158 -19.34 -8.19 -10.43
N SER A 159 -18.66 -7.07 -10.75
CA SER A 159 -18.62 -6.52 -12.11
C SER A 159 -18.11 -7.56 -13.10
N LYS A 160 -18.88 -7.88 -14.14
CA LYS A 160 -18.46 -8.82 -15.19
C LYS A 160 -17.22 -8.35 -15.97
N ASP A 161 -16.95 -7.04 -15.97
CA ASP A 161 -15.92 -6.38 -16.78
C ASP A 161 -14.54 -6.26 -16.10
N SER A 162 -14.30 -6.95 -14.98
CA SER A 162 -12.97 -6.97 -14.34
C SER A 162 -12.07 -8.00 -15.02
N CYS A 163 -10.83 -7.62 -15.36
CA CYS A 163 -9.84 -8.54 -15.92
C CYS A 163 -9.42 -9.62 -14.91
N LEU A 164 -9.66 -9.38 -13.62
CA LEU A 164 -9.45 -10.34 -12.54
C LEU A 164 -10.46 -11.50 -12.55
N ASN A 165 -11.56 -11.40 -13.30
CA ASN A 165 -12.53 -12.47 -13.49
C ASN A 165 -12.05 -13.55 -14.46
N VAL A 166 -11.05 -13.25 -15.30
CA VAL A 166 -10.51 -14.23 -16.24
C VAL A 166 -9.81 -15.31 -15.43
N LYS A 167 -10.25 -16.57 -15.61
CA LYS A 167 -9.61 -17.76 -15.04
C LYS A 167 -8.28 -18.00 -15.75
N THR A 168 -7.34 -17.10 -15.55
CA THR A 168 -5.95 -17.31 -15.94
C THR A 168 -5.42 -18.52 -15.14
N PRO A 169 -4.72 -19.46 -15.77
CA PRO A 169 -3.87 -20.39 -15.02
C PRO A 169 -2.80 -19.55 -14.29
N ILE A 170 -2.11 -19.91 -13.23
CA ILE A 170 -2.49 -20.62 -12.03
C ILE A 170 -1.35 -21.62 -11.75
N VAL A 171 -0.07 -21.24 -11.93
CA VAL A 171 1.08 -22.17 -11.89
C VAL A 171 1.99 -21.92 -10.68
N PRO A 172 2.64 -22.96 -10.14
CA PRO A 172 3.71 -22.78 -9.18
C PRO A 172 4.80 -21.86 -9.74
N VAL A 173 5.37 -21.05 -8.85
CA VAL A 173 6.47 -20.12 -9.13
C VAL A 173 7.65 -20.78 -9.87
N GLU A 174 7.96 -22.04 -9.54
CA GLU A 174 9.07 -22.80 -10.13
C GLU A 174 8.83 -23.16 -11.61
N ASP A 175 7.56 -23.24 -12.00
CA ASP A 175 7.10 -23.63 -13.34
C ASP A 175 6.78 -22.40 -14.21
N LEU A 176 7.05 -21.18 -13.73
CA LEU A 176 6.77 -19.97 -14.49
C LEU A 176 7.56 -19.96 -15.81
N PRO A 177 6.89 -19.75 -16.96
CA PRO A 177 7.50 -19.92 -18.28
C PRO A 177 8.20 -18.66 -18.80
N TYR A 178 8.29 -17.60 -18.00
CA TYR A 178 8.90 -16.33 -18.35
C TYR A 178 9.77 -15.79 -17.21
N THR A 179 10.72 -14.93 -17.56
CA THR A 179 11.72 -14.36 -16.64
C THR A 179 11.49 -12.88 -16.37
N LEU A 180 11.97 -12.38 -15.23
CA LEU A 180 12.05 -10.96 -14.92
C LEU A 180 13.52 -10.54 -14.82
N SER A 181 13.84 -9.42 -15.47
CA SER A 181 15.11 -8.72 -15.33
C SER A 181 14.84 -7.24 -15.07
N MET A 182 15.66 -6.63 -14.23
CA MET A 182 15.55 -5.20 -13.92
C MET A 182 16.94 -4.60 -13.77
N VAL A 183 17.13 -3.41 -14.35
CA VAL A 183 18.29 -2.55 -14.14
C VAL A 183 17.79 -1.19 -13.68
N ALA A 184 18.32 -0.69 -12.57
CA ALA A 184 18.04 0.63 -12.05
C ALA A 184 19.29 1.51 -12.11
N THR A 185 19.15 2.68 -12.73
CA THR A 185 20.13 3.77 -12.66
C THR A 185 19.56 4.83 -11.75
N ILE A 186 20.35 5.28 -10.79
CA ILE A 186 19.97 6.22 -9.73
C ILE A 186 20.88 7.42 -9.85
N ASP A 187 20.28 8.61 -9.98
CA ASP A 187 20.96 9.89 -10.03
C ASP A 187 20.34 10.82 -8.98
N SER A 188 21.18 11.43 -8.14
CA SER A 188 20.76 12.41 -7.13
C SER A 188 21.82 13.49 -6.95
N GLN A 189 21.39 14.71 -6.60
CA GLN A 189 22.25 15.78 -6.11
C GLN A 189 22.93 15.43 -4.77
N HIS A 190 22.41 14.42 -4.07
CA HIS A 190 22.92 13.91 -2.81
C HIS A 190 23.80 12.68 -3.05
N GLY A 191 24.88 12.54 -2.28
CA GLY A 191 25.67 11.30 -2.32
C GLY A 191 24.82 10.09 -1.89
N ILE A 192 24.89 9.00 -2.65
CA ILE A 192 24.19 7.76 -2.38
C ILE A 192 25.04 6.93 -1.41
N GLU A 193 24.64 6.87 -0.14
CA GLU A 193 25.35 6.11 0.91
C GLU A 193 25.37 4.61 0.58
N LYS A 194 24.18 4.06 0.29
CA LYS A 194 23.99 2.64 -0.03
C LYS A 194 22.62 2.39 -0.68
N VAL A 195 22.52 1.24 -1.35
CA VAL A 195 21.27 0.69 -1.89
C VAL A 195 21.05 -0.68 -1.27
N GLN A 196 19.88 -0.90 -0.67
CA GLN A 196 19.45 -2.19 -0.14
C GLN A 196 18.27 -2.73 -0.94
N SER A 197 18.04 -4.04 -0.86
CA SER A 197 16.90 -4.69 -1.51
C SER A 197 16.44 -5.92 -0.74
N ASN A 198 15.16 -6.22 -0.85
CA ASN A 198 14.57 -7.49 -0.40
C ASN A 198 14.88 -8.67 -1.36
N CYS A 199 15.44 -8.38 -2.54
CA CYS A 199 15.85 -9.35 -3.55
C CYS A 199 17.38 -9.34 -3.72
N PRO A 200 17.99 -10.45 -4.15
CA PRO A 200 19.41 -10.45 -4.51
C PRO A 200 19.68 -9.48 -5.69
N LEU A 201 20.67 -8.61 -5.53
CA LEU A 201 21.13 -7.67 -6.55
C LEU A 201 22.57 -8.01 -6.99
N SER A 202 22.97 -7.49 -8.15
CA SER A 202 24.38 -7.27 -8.45
C SER A 202 25.01 -6.31 -7.43
N PRO A 203 26.33 -6.32 -7.25
CA PRO A 203 27.01 -5.25 -6.53
C PRO A 203 26.60 -3.89 -7.09
N THR A 204 26.38 -2.91 -6.21
CA THR A 204 26.11 -1.53 -6.61
C THR A 204 27.35 -0.91 -7.26
N GLU A 205 27.21 -0.45 -8.49
CA GLU A 205 28.26 0.22 -9.25
C GLU A 205 28.06 1.73 -9.18
N TYR A 206 29.01 2.46 -8.58
CA TYR A 206 28.98 3.92 -8.54
C TYR A 206 29.67 4.48 -9.78
N LEU A 207 29.02 5.43 -10.46
CA LEU A 207 29.47 5.98 -11.75
C LEU A 207 30.37 7.23 -11.61
N GLY A 208 30.60 7.70 -10.38
CA GLY A 208 31.44 8.85 -10.05
C GLY A 208 32.00 8.77 -8.63
N GLU A 209 33.07 9.54 -8.35
CA GLU A 209 33.72 9.57 -7.03
C GLU A 209 32.85 10.19 -5.93
N ASP A 210 31.99 11.14 -6.29
CA ASP A 210 31.02 11.80 -5.42
C ASP A 210 29.83 10.90 -5.05
N LYS A 211 29.70 9.74 -5.72
CA LYS A 211 28.63 8.75 -5.53
C LYS A 211 27.22 9.34 -5.73
N THR A 212 27.07 10.36 -6.55
CA THR A 212 25.77 10.96 -6.91
C THR A 212 25.01 10.13 -7.96
N SER A 213 25.72 9.26 -8.68
CA SER A 213 25.15 8.31 -9.64
C SER A 213 25.55 6.87 -9.31
N ALA A 214 24.59 5.94 -9.36
CA ALA A 214 24.80 4.52 -9.14
C ALA A 214 23.93 3.65 -10.05
N GLN A 215 24.37 2.42 -10.32
CA GLN A 215 23.62 1.42 -11.05
C GLN A 215 23.53 0.11 -10.24
N VAL A 216 22.35 -0.49 -10.24
CA VAL A 216 22.10 -1.83 -9.66
C VAL A 216 21.27 -2.66 -10.63
N SER A 217 21.52 -3.96 -10.66
CA SER A 217 20.73 -4.91 -11.45
C SER A 217 20.16 -5.99 -10.56
N LEU A 218 18.93 -6.40 -10.83
CA LEU A 218 18.31 -7.56 -10.20
C LEU A 218 19.07 -8.83 -10.61
N ALA A 219 19.43 -9.67 -9.65
CA ALA A 219 20.06 -10.94 -9.95
C ALA A 219 19.14 -11.84 -10.79
N ALA A 220 19.74 -12.62 -11.69
CA ALA A 220 18.99 -13.53 -12.54
C ALA A 220 18.18 -14.55 -11.72
N GLY A 221 17.02 -14.95 -12.25
CA GLY A 221 16.21 -16.02 -11.66
C GLY A 221 15.20 -15.57 -10.61
N HIS A 222 14.79 -14.30 -10.60
CA HIS A 222 13.66 -13.82 -9.79
C HIS A 222 12.44 -14.72 -9.97
N LYS A 223 11.80 -15.07 -8.86
CA LYS A 223 10.79 -16.13 -8.79
C LYS A 223 9.36 -15.59 -8.74
N PHE A 224 9.16 -14.28 -8.78
CA PHE A 224 7.83 -13.67 -8.63
C PHE A 224 7.12 -14.11 -7.33
N ASP A 225 7.90 -14.42 -6.30
CA ASP A 225 7.43 -14.82 -4.97
C ASP A 225 7.31 -13.62 -4.01
N ARG A 226 7.74 -12.44 -4.45
CA ARG A 226 7.71 -11.14 -3.78
C ARG A 226 7.84 -10.02 -4.81
N ASP A 227 7.51 -8.81 -4.41
CA ASP A 227 7.81 -7.60 -5.20
C ASP A 227 9.31 -7.25 -5.12
N VAL A 228 9.86 -6.58 -6.13
CA VAL A 228 11.25 -6.12 -6.09
C VAL A 228 11.30 -4.74 -5.45
N GLU A 229 11.88 -4.65 -4.26
CA GLU A 229 12.00 -3.42 -3.49
C GLU A 229 13.45 -2.94 -3.45
N LEU A 230 13.64 -1.65 -3.68
CA LEU A 230 14.90 -0.93 -3.49
C LEU A 230 14.72 0.12 -2.38
N LEU A 231 15.63 0.11 -1.40
CA LEU A 231 15.76 1.13 -0.37
C LEU A 231 17.06 1.90 -0.60
N ILE A 232 16.95 3.17 -0.98
CA ILE A 232 18.07 4.01 -1.40
C ILE A 232 18.31 5.06 -0.32
N TYR A 233 19.52 5.10 0.22
CA TYR A 233 19.88 6.03 1.30
C TYR A 233 20.72 7.17 0.73
N TYR A 234 20.14 8.37 0.74
CA TYR A 234 20.84 9.61 0.37
C TYR A 234 21.47 10.28 1.59
N ASN A 235 22.59 10.94 1.37
CA ASN A 235 23.14 11.91 2.31
C ASN A 235 22.23 13.16 2.34
N GLU A 236 21.76 13.60 3.51
CA GLU A 236 20.98 14.86 3.66
C GLU A 236 19.60 14.90 2.95
N VAL A 237 18.85 13.78 3.00
CA VAL A 237 17.54 13.60 2.35
C VAL A 237 16.42 14.59 2.74
N HIS A 238 16.59 15.34 3.83
CA HIS A 238 15.55 16.21 4.40
C HIS A 238 15.57 17.67 3.87
N THR A 239 16.36 17.96 2.84
CA THR A 239 16.44 19.33 2.29
C THR A 239 15.23 19.64 1.40
N PRO A 240 14.45 20.70 1.66
CA PRO A 240 13.38 21.13 0.77
C PRO A 240 13.91 21.50 -0.63
N SER A 241 13.13 21.22 -1.67
CA SER A 241 13.55 21.45 -3.06
C SER A 241 12.38 21.77 -3.99
N VAL A 242 12.67 22.47 -5.09
CA VAL A 242 11.72 22.75 -6.18
C VAL A 242 12.38 22.39 -7.50
N VAL A 243 11.71 21.56 -8.29
CA VAL A 243 12.13 21.22 -9.65
C VAL A 243 11.13 21.80 -10.64
N LEU A 244 11.62 22.51 -11.65
CA LEU A 244 10.82 23.05 -12.74
C LEU A 244 11.06 22.26 -14.03
N GLU A 245 9.98 21.79 -14.63
CA GLU A 245 9.98 21.09 -15.91
C GLU A 245 9.32 21.97 -16.97
N MET A 246 9.95 22.04 -18.13
CA MET A 246 9.44 22.77 -19.29
C MET A 246 8.31 21.98 -19.96
N GLY A 247 7.20 22.65 -20.28
CA GLY A 247 6.10 22.07 -21.01
C GLY A 247 6.38 21.93 -22.52
N MET A 248 5.44 21.32 -23.23
CA MET A 248 5.50 21.15 -24.68
C MET A 248 5.43 22.49 -25.43
N PRO A 249 6.29 22.72 -26.43
CA PRO A 249 6.22 23.92 -27.24
C PRO A 249 4.92 23.97 -28.07
N ASN A 250 4.47 25.18 -28.42
CA ASN A 250 3.31 25.44 -29.29
C ASN A 250 1.93 25.05 -28.74
N MET A 251 1.84 24.72 -27.45
CA MET A 251 0.56 24.55 -26.77
C MET A 251 -0.07 25.91 -26.43
N LYS A 252 -1.40 25.93 -26.22
CA LYS A 252 -2.09 27.15 -25.78
C LYS A 252 -1.66 27.50 -24.34
N PRO A 253 -1.45 28.79 -24.02
CA PRO A 253 -1.22 29.21 -22.63
C PRO A 253 -2.35 28.73 -21.70
N GLY A 254 -2.00 28.32 -20.48
CA GLY A 254 -2.93 27.75 -19.50
C GLY A 254 -3.13 26.24 -19.64
N HIS A 255 -2.62 25.61 -20.70
CA HIS A 255 -2.72 24.17 -20.89
C HIS A 255 -1.70 23.44 -19.99
N LEU A 256 -2.15 22.40 -19.26
CA LEU A 256 -1.32 21.67 -18.29
C LEU A 256 0.01 21.24 -18.89
N MET A 257 -0.02 20.55 -20.04
CA MET A 257 1.18 20.06 -20.72
C MET A 257 2.00 21.14 -21.46
N GLY A 258 1.57 22.39 -21.46
CA GLY A 258 2.20 23.47 -22.23
C GLY A 258 2.99 24.44 -21.36
N ASP A 259 2.39 24.87 -20.26
CA ASP A 259 3.05 25.75 -19.30
C ASP A 259 4.01 24.97 -18.40
N PRO A 260 5.08 25.58 -17.88
CA PRO A 260 6.00 24.91 -16.96
C PRO A 260 5.29 24.36 -15.71
N SER A 261 5.70 23.15 -15.30
CA SER A 261 5.20 22.51 -14.09
C SER A 261 6.30 22.42 -13.03
N ALA A 262 5.92 22.66 -11.77
CA ALA A 262 6.78 22.62 -10.62
C ALA A 262 6.42 21.42 -9.74
N MET A 263 7.43 20.66 -9.31
CA MET A 263 7.34 19.72 -8.20
C MET A 263 8.01 20.36 -6.99
N VAL A 264 7.24 20.61 -5.95
CA VAL A 264 7.70 21.20 -4.69
C VAL A 264 7.78 20.11 -3.65
N SER A 265 8.91 20.00 -2.97
CA SER A 265 9.12 19.07 -1.88
C SER A 265 9.53 19.79 -0.61
N PHE A 266 8.75 19.57 0.46
CA PHE A 266 9.09 19.98 1.80
C PHE A 266 9.31 18.76 2.70
N TYR A 267 10.13 18.94 3.74
CA TYR A 267 10.27 17.99 4.84
C TYR A 267 10.13 18.75 6.17
N PRO A 268 8.89 19.07 6.59
CA PRO A 268 8.67 19.90 7.77
C PRO A 268 9.20 19.22 9.03
N ASN A 269 10.11 19.90 9.74
CA ASN A 269 10.68 19.38 10.99
C ASN A 269 9.74 19.71 12.17
N ILE A 270 8.71 18.89 12.35
CA ILE A 270 7.78 19.01 13.48
C ILE A 270 8.52 18.58 14.78
N PRO A 271 8.61 19.44 15.81
CA PRO A 271 9.23 19.09 17.09
C PRO A 271 8.52 17.92 17.78
N GLU A 272 9.25 17.10 18.55
CA GLU A 272 8.63 16.27 19.59
C GLU A 272 8.22 17.16 20.75
N ASP A 273 7.11 17.90 20.63
CA ASP A 273 6.58 18.64 21.78
C ASP A 273 5.79 17.70 22.71
N GLN A 274 5.52 18.20 23.93
CA GLN A 274 4.78 17.47 24.96
C GLN A 274 3.44 16.94 24.43
N PRO A 275 3.05 15.72 24.82
CA PRO A 275 1.82 15.11 24.33
C PRO A 275 0.64 16.05 24.58
N SER A 276 -0.14 16.32 23.53
CA SER A 276 -1.49 16.82 23.74
C SER A 276 -2.27 15.76 24.52
N ASN A 277 -3.08 16.18 25.49
CA ASN A 277 -4.10 15.34 26.14
C ASN A 277 -5.23 14.93 25.16
N THR A 278 -4.97 14.88 23.85
CA THR A 278 -5.93 14.43 22.85
C THR A 278 -6.16 12.94 23.00
N CYS A 279 -7.26 12.60 23.67
CA CYS A 279 -7.85 11.27 23.59
C CYS A 279 -8.63 11.14 22.29
N GLY A 280 -8.53 9.98 21.65
CA GLY A 280 -9.30 9.62 20.45
C GLY A 280 -10.30 8.50 20.72
N GLU A 281 -11.12 8.23 19.72
CA GLU A 281 -11.84 6.95 19.60
C GLU A 281 -11.04 6.08 18.63
N PHE A 282 -10.56 4.92 19.08
CA PHE A 282 -9.73 4.02 18.28
C PHE A 282 -10.51 2.78 17.85
N ILE A 283 -10.79 2.66 16.56
CA ILE A 283 -11.44 1.47 16.01
C ILE A 283 -10.42 0.66 15.22
N PHE A 284 -10.23 -0.61 15.60
CA PHE A 284 -9.38 -1.55 14.88
C PHE A 284 -10.25 -2.48 14.04
N LEU A 285 -10.20 -2.34 12.72
CA LEU A 285 -10.91 -3.17 11.74
C LEU A 285 -9.95 -4.24 11.20
N MET A 286 -10.14 -5.47 11.67
CA MET A 286 -9.27 -6.62 11.44
C MET A 286 -9.88 -7.56 10.40
N ASP A 287 -9.15 -7.79 9.33
CA ASP A 287 -9.49 -8.81 8.33
C ASP A 287 -9.32 -10.21 8.93
N ARG A 288 -10.38 -11.00 8.83
CA ARG A 288 -10.48 -12.40 9.26
C ARG A 288 -11.00 -13.28 8.13
N SER A 289 -10.88 -12.82 6.89
CA SER A 289 -11.12 -13.62 5.70
C SER A 289 -10.20 -14.85 5.66
N GLY A 290 -10.59 -15.88 4.89
CA GLY A 290 -9.82 -17.12 4.79
C GLY A 290 -8.40 -16.92 4.25
N SER A 291 -8.15 -15.87 3.46
CA SER A 291 -6.81 -15.55 2.93
C SER A 291 -5.83 -15.10 4.03
N MET A 292 -6.33 -14.63 5.17
CA MET A 292 -5.52 -14.31 6.36
C MET A 292 -4.93 -15.56 7.06
N GLN A 293 -5.36 -16.77 6.67
CA GLN A 293 -4.71 -18.03 7.07
C GLN A 293 -3.40 -18.27 6.30
N SER A 294 -3.10 -17.47 5.28
CA SER A 294 -1.86 -17.60 4.50
C SER A 294 -0.63 -17.19 5.32
N PRO A 295 0.56 -17.69 4.96
CA PRO A 295 1.83 -17.20 5.50
C PRO A 295 2.09 -15.71 5.21
N MET A 296 2.92 -15.08 6.05
CA MET A 296 3.43 -13.72 5.83
C MET A 296 4.31 -13.61 4.57
N SER A 297 5.15 -14.63 4.30
CA SER A 297 6.01 -14.66 3.12
C SER A 297 6.15 -16.09 2.55
N SER A 298 6.59 -16.21 1.30
CA SER A 298 6.96 -17.49 0.68
C SER A 298 8.19 -18.14 1.31
N GLN A 299 9.14 -17.32 1.76
CA GLN A 299 10.44 -17.76 2.28
C GLN A 299 10.35 -18.22 3.73
N ASP A 300 9.44 -17.64 4.50
CA ASP A 300 9.21 -17.96 5.91
C ASP A 300 7.71 -18.19 6.13
N THR A 301 7.36 -19.46 6.29
CA THR A 301 5.99 -19.92 6.51
C THR A 301 5.65 -20.15 7.98
N SER A 302 6.54 -19.74 8.91
CA SER A 302 6.37 -19.97 10.34
C SER A 302 5.26 -19.14 10.98
N GLN A 303 4.99 -17.94 10.46
CA GLN A 303 3.97 -17.03 10.97
C GLN A 303 2.87 -16.78 9.94
N LEU A 304 1.62 -16.95 10.37
CA LEU A 304 0.43 -16.65 9.58
C LEU A 304 0.06 -15.17 9.67
N ARG A 305 -0.56 -14.63 8.62
CA ARG A 305 -1.01 -13.23 8.58
C ARG A 305 -1.93 -12.88 9.75
N ILE A 306 -2.90 -13.76 10.04
CA ILE A 306 -3.82 -13.58 11.18
C ILE A 306 -3.10 -13.58 12.53
N GLN A 307 -2.03 -14.37 12.67
CA GLN A 307 -1.25 -14.41 13.91
C GLN A 307 -0.46 -13.11 14.10
N ALA A 308 0.22 -12.63 13.07
CA ALA A 308 0.94 -11.36 13.11
C ALA A 308 0.00 -10.17 13.40
N ALA A 309 -1.18 -10.17 12.78
CA ALA A 309 -2.22 -9.18 13.02
C ALA A 309 -2.74 -9.21 14.47
N LYS A 310 -2.98 -10.41 15.02
CA LYS A 310 -3.38 -10.61 16.42
C LYS A 310 -2.33 -10.10 17.41
N GLU A 311 -1.07 -10.47 17.21
CA GLU A 311 0.05 -10.00 18.04
C GLU A 311 0.17 -8.48 18.01
N THR A 312 0.06 -7.88 16.81
CA THR A 312 0.08 -6.43 16.63
C THR A 312 -1.08 -5.74 17.35
N LEU A 313 -2.30 -6.28 17.23
CA LEU A 313 -3.48 -5.74 17.91
C LEU A 313 -3.32 -5.76 19.43
N ILE A 314 -2.73 -6.81 20.00
CA ILE A 314 -2.44 -6.89 21.43
C ILE A 314 -1.51 -5.74 21.85
N LEU A 315 -0.44 -5.49 21.10
CA LEU A 315 0.49 -4.39 21.40
C LEU A 315 -0.17 -3.01 21.28
N LEU A 316 -1.02 -2.82 20.27
CA LEU A 316 -1.80 -1.58 20.10
C LEU A 316 -2.73 -1.34 21.28
N LEU A 317 -3.51 -2.36 21.70
CA LEU A 317 -4.38 -2.28 22.87
C LEU A 317 -3.62 -1.97 24.16
N LYS A 318 -2.44 -2.57 24.34
CA LYS A 318 -1.57 -2.25 25.48
C LYS A 318 -0.98 -0.85 25.38
N SER A 319 -0.85 -0.27 24.19
CA SER A 319 -0.25 1.05 23.97
C SER A 319 -1.25 2.21 23.92
N LEU A 320 -2.56 1.93 23.94
CA LEU A 320 -3.60 2.96 23.96
C LEU A 320 -3.46 3.90 25.19
N PRO A 321 -3.68 5.21 25.01
CA PRO A 321 -3.62 6.19 26.09
C PRO A 321 -4.80 6.07 27.06
N ILE A 322 -4.58 6.45 28.32
CA ILE A 322 -5.67 6.52 29.31
C ILE A 322 -6.66 7.61 28.94
N GLY A 323 -7.96 7.28 29.04
CA GLY A 323 -9.06 8.20 28.79
C GLY A 323 -9.64 8.12 27.38
N CYS A 324 -9.04 7.33 26.47
CA CYS A 324 -9.57 7.13 25.14
C CYS A 324 -10.78 6.17 25.13
N TYR A 325 -11.44 6.09 23.97
CA TYR A 325 -12.43 5.07 23.66
C TYR A 325 -11.88 4.12 22.61
N PHE A 326 -12.34 2.88 22.59
CA PHE A 326 -11.93 1.94 21.56
C PHE A 326 -12.98 0.87 21.25
N ASN A 327 -12.86 0.28 20.06
CA ASN A 327 -13.58 -0.93 19.68
C ASN A 327 -12.74 -1.75 18.68
N ILE A 328 -13.08 -3.03 18.51
CA ILE A 328 -12.43 -3.94 17.56
C ILE A 328 -13.52 -4.58 16.72
N TYR A 329 -13.37 -4.51 15.41
CA TYR A 329 -14.22 -5.17 14.45
C TYR A 329 -13.42 -6.26 13.75
N GLY A 330 -13.95 -7.47 13.70
CA GLY A 330 -13.49 -8.51 12.78
C GLY A 330 -14.37 -8.51 11.54
N PHE A 331 -13.80 -8.62 10.34
CA PHE A 331 -14.60 -8.71 9.12
C PHE A 331 -14.13 -9.83 8.18
N GLY A 332 -15.09 -10.34 7.42
CA GLY A 332 -14.92 -11.26 6.31
C GLY A 332 -16.14 -11.20 5.41
N SER A 333 -16.83 -12.30 5.12
CA SER A 333 -18.18 -12.29 4.51
C SER A 333 -19.25 -11.66 5.41
N SER A 334 -19.04 -11.71 6.71
CA SER A 334 -19.81 -11.00 7.74
C SER A 334 -18.84 -10.20 8.61
N TYR A 335 -19.36 -9.35 9.48
CA TYR A 335 -18.54 -8.66 10.48
C TYR A 335 -19.11 -8.84 11.88
N GLU A 336 -18.24 -8.73 12.87
CA GLU A 336 -18.59 -8.72 14.28
C GLU A 336 -17.77 -7.66 15.01
N ALA A 337 -18.35 -7.08 16.05
CA ALA A 337 -17.69 -6.11 16.91
C ALA A 337 -17.45 -6.72 18.30
N CYS A 338 -16.32 -6.41 18.92
CA CYS A 338 -16.05 -6.81 20.31
C CYS A 338 -17.03 -6.13 21.27
N PHE A 339 -17.42 -4.89 21.00
CA PHE A 339 -18.41 -4.17 21.78
C PHE A 339 -19.51 -3.63 20.87
N PRO A 340 -20.78 -3.57 21.31
CA PRO A 340 -21.86 -2.97 20.51
C PRO A 340 -21.58 -1.52 20.10
N GLU A 341 -20.92 -0.76 20.98
CA GLU A 341 -20.44 0.60 20.76
C GLU A 341 -19.03 0.73 21.36
N SER A 342 -18.27 1.74 20.95
CA SER A 342 -16.93 2.00 21.50
C SER A 342 -16.97 2.24 23.01
N VAL A 343 -16.10 1.53 23.74
CA VAL A 343 -16.05 1.57 25.21
C VAL A 343 -14.85 2.38 25.69
N LYS A 344 -14.95 2.96 26.89
CA LYS A 344 -13.83 3.66 27.52
C LYS A 344 -12.70 2.69 27.83
N TYR A 345 -11.46 3.07 27.54
CA TYR A 345 -10.29 2.27 27.86
C TYR A 345 -10.04 2.22 29.39
N THR A 346 -10.28 1.03 29.96
CA THR A 346 -10.08 0.67 31.37
C THR A 346 -9.42 -0.69 31.46
N GLN A 347 -8.94 -1.10 32.66
CA GLN A 347 -8.38 -2.44 32.87
C GLN A 347 -9.38 -3.53 32.45
N GLN A 348 -10.62 -3.45 32.93
CA GLN A 348 -11.67 -4.44 32.65
C GLN A 348 -11.96 -4.56 31.15
N THR A 349 -12.17 -3.45 30.46
CA THR A 349 -12.48 -3.46 29.02
C THR A 349 -11.28 -3.93 28.19
N MET A 350 -10.07 -3.58 28.60
CA MET A 350 -8.83 -4.00 27.93
C MET A 350 -8.63 -5.51 28.08
N GLU A 351 -8.84 -6.07 29.27
CA GLU A 351 -8.79 -7.52 29.52
C GLU A 351 -9.86 -8.28 28.73
N GLU A 352 -11.09 -7.78 28.69
CA GLU A 352 -12.17 -8.38 27.89
C GLU A 352 -11.79 -8.42 26.40
N ALA A 353 -11.28 -7.30 25.87
CA ALA A 353 -10.80 -7.22 24.50
C ALA A 353 -9.66 -8.20 24.23
N LEU A 354 -8.65 -8.27 25.12
CA LEU A 354 -7.56 -9.23 24.99
C LEU A 354 -8.04 -10.69 25.02
N GLY A 355 -9.04 -11.01 25.84
CA GLY A 355 -9.68 -12.33 25.87
C GLY A 355 -10.25 -12.73 24.52
N ARG A 356 -10.96 -11.81 23.85
CA ARG A 356 -11.53 -12.03 22.51
C ARG A 356 -10.47 -12.09 21.43
N VAL A 357 -9.49 -11.18 21.46
CA VAL A 357 -8.40 -11.11 20.48
C VAL A 357 -7.57 -12.39 20.47
N LYS A 358 -7.31 -13.00 21.63
CA LYS A 358 -6.60 -14.29 21.71
C LYS A 358 -7.25 -15.40 20.88
N LEU A 359 -8.58 -15.41 20.84
CA LEU A 359 -9.41 -16.39 20.14
C LEU A 359 -9.66 -16.03 18.66
N MET A 360 -9.15 -14.88 18.20
CA MET A 360 -9.34 -14.43 16.83
C MET A 360 -8.67 -15.38 15.83
N GLN A 361 -9.42 -15.74 14.78
CA GLN A 361 -9.01 -16.64 13.70
C GLN A 361 -9.45 -16.10 12.33
N ALA A 362 -8.90 -16.65 11.25
CA ALA A 362 -9.23 -16.35 9.86
C ALA A 362 -10.46 -17.18 9.38
N ASP A 363 -11.59 -17.02 10.05
CA ASP A 363 -12.78 -17.88 9.96
C ASP A 363 -14.05 -17.17 9.43
N LEU A 364 -13.94 -15.92 8.99
CA LEU A 364 -15.10 -15.13 8.52
C LEU A 364 -15.37 -15.26 7.01
N GLY A 365 -14.63 -16.11 6.29
CA GLY A 365 -14.92 -16.42 4.88
C GLY A 365 -14.33 -15.40 3.89
N GLY A 366 -15.17 -14.62 3.22
CA GLY A 366 -14.79 -13.61 2.21
C GLY A 366 -14.20 -12.32 2.79
N THR A 367 -14.18 -11.24 2.02
CA THR A 367 -13.47 -9.98 2.39
C THR A 367 -14.36 -8.74 2.18
N GLU A 368 -15.55 -8.71 2.80
CA GLU A 368 -16.58 -7.66 2.64
C GLU A 368 -16.37 -6.49 3.62
N ILE A 369 -15.42 -5.60 3.32
CA ILE A 369 -15.06 -4.47 4.19
C ILE A 369 -16.06 -3.30 4.17
N LEU A 370 -16.91 -3.19 3.14
CA LEU A 370 -17.80 -2.03 3.00
C LEU A 370 -18.87 -1.96 4.11
N ALA A 371 -19.48 -3.10 4.44
CA ALA A 371 -20.53 -3.19 5.45
C ALA A 371 -20.08 -2.76 6.87
N PRO A 372 -18.94 -3.23 7.42
CA PRO A 372 -18.45 -2.74 8.71
C PRO A 372 -18.07 -1.26 8.68
N LEU A 373 -17.50 -0.73 7.57
CA LEU A 373 -17.23 0.70 7.46
C LEU A 373 -18.51 1.54 7.57
N GLN A 374 -19.57 1.14 6.85
CA GLN A 374 -20.87 1.80 6.95
C GLN A 374 -21.48 1.72 8.34
N ASN A 375 -21.28 0.60 9.06
CA ASN A 375 -21.72 0.47 10.45
C ASN A 375 -20.96 1.44 11.36
N ILE A 376 -19.62 1.46 11.27
CA ILE A 376 -18.74 2.35 12.03
C ILE A 376 -19.14 3.82 11.83
N TYR A 377 -19.35 4.27 10.59
CA TYR A 377 -19.70 5.67 10.31
C TYR A 377 -21.12 6.09 10.72
N ARG A 378 -22.02 5.11 10.93
CA ARG A 378 -23.36 5.33 11.50
C ARG A 378 -23.33 5.43 13.03
N GLY A 379 -22.26 4.96 13.67
CA GLY A 379 -22.06 5.08 15.11
C GLY A 379 -22.06 6.54 15.57
N PRO A 380 -22.47 6.82 16.82
CA PRO A 380 -22.46 8.17 17.37
C PRO A 380 -21.03 8.68 17.55
N SER A 381 -20.78 9.93 17.18
CA SER A 381 -19.49 10.57 17.47
C SER A 381 -19.37 10.91 18.95
N ILE A 382 -18.25 10.51 19.57
CA ILE A 382 -17.97 10.81 20.98
C ILE A 382 -17.36 12.22 21.09
N PRO A 383 -17.99 13.17 21.81
CA PRO A 383 -17.47 14.53 21.91
C PRO A 383 -16.03 14.57 22.44
N GLY A 384 -15.18 15.35 21.78
CA GLY A 384 -13.76 15.49 22.14
C GLY A 384 -12.87 14.30 21.79
N HIS A 385 -13.41 13.25 21.16
CA HIS A 385 -12.69 12.02 20.82
C HIS A 385 -12.78 11.73 19.31
N PRO A 386 -11.90 12.32 18.48
CA PRO A 386 -11.93 12.10 17.04
C PRO A 386 -11.66 10.64 16.69
N LEU A 387 -12.43 10.11 15.74
CA LEU A 387 -12.33 8.71 15.30
C LEU A 387 -11.03 8.45 14.53
N GLN A 388 -10.19 7.58 15.07
CA GLN A 388 -8.99 7.02 14.43
C GLN A 388 -9.30 5.56 14.03
N LEU A 389 -9.45 5.32 12.74
CA LEU A 389 -9.74 4.00 12.20
C LEU A 389 -8.42 3.34 11.76
N PHE A 390 -8.14 2.14 12.26
CA PHE A 390 -6.99 1.32 11.86
C PHE A 390 -7.50 0.10 11.10
N VAL A 391 -7.09 -0.09 9.85
CA VAL A 391 -7.54 -1.18 8.99
C VAL A 391 -6.38 -2.14 8.72
N PHE A 392 -6.54 -3.42 9.04
CA PHE A 392 -5.55 -4.47 8.79
C PHE A 392 -6.15 -5.49 7.82
N THR A 393 -5.58 -5.63 6.63
CA THR A 393 -6.10 -6.53 5.58
C THR A 393 -4.99 -6.96 4.61
N ASP A 394 -5.13 -8.13 4.01
CA ASP A 394 -4.27 -8.57 2.89
C ASP A 394 -4.71 -8.01 1.53
N GLY A 395 -5.79 -7.23 1.50
CA GLY A 395 -6.23 -6.43 0.36
C GLY A 395 -6.90 -7.23 -0.74
N GLU A 396 -7.37 -8.45 -0.49
CA GLU A 396 -8.15 -9.24 -1.45
C GLU A 396 -9.59 -8.72 -1.64
N VAL A 397 -9.81 -7.41 -1.63
CA VAL A 397 -11.12 -6.76 -1.85
C VAL A 397 -11.33 -6.49 -3.34
N THR A 398 -12.50 -6.82 -3.88
CA THR A 398 -12.79 -6.60 -5.31
C THR A 398 -13.17 -5.16 -5.66
N ASP A 399 -14.12 -4.54 -4.97
CA ASP A 399 -14.65 -3.21 -5.32
C ASP A 399 -13.96 -2.10 -4.53
N THR A 400 -12.70 -1.82 -4.88
CA THR A 400 -11.89 -0.84 -4.14
C THR A 400 -12.49 0.57 -4.22
N PHE A 401 -13.06 0.95 -5.37
CA PHE A 401 -13.63 2.29 -5.58
C PHE A 401 -14.81 2.60 -4.66
N SER A 402 -15.70 1.63 -4.42
CA SER A 402 -16.84 1.84 -3.52
C SER A 402 -16.40 2.03 -2.08
N VAL A 403 -15.39 1.27 -1.66
CA VAL A 403 -14.79 1.39 -0.32
C VAL A 403 -14.13 2.76 -0.14
N ILE A 404 -13.32 3.20 -1.10
CA ILE A 404 -12.66 4.51 -1.06
C ILE A 404 -13.71 5.64 -1.08
N LYS A 405 -14.79 5.49 -1.85
CA LYS A 405 -15.90 6.46 -1.87
C LYS A 405 -16.58 6.58 -0.50
N GLU A 406 -16.89 5.46 0.15
CA GLU A 406 -17.51 5.46 1.48
C GLU A 406 -16.62 6.17 2.51
N VAL A 407 -15.31 5.91 2.48
CA VAL A 407 -14.31 6.62 3.31
C VAL A 407 -14.30 8.12 2.99
N ARG A 408 -14.27 8.51 1.71
CA ARG A 408 -14.24 9.91 1.27
C ARG A 408 -15.49 10.69 1.67
N ILE A 409 -16.67 10.07 1.64
CA ILE A 409 -17.93 10.67 2.09
C ILE A 409 -17.86 11.01 3.59
N ASN A 410 -17.23 10.14 4.39
CA ASN A 410 -17.13 10.28 5.84
C ASN A 410 -15.80 10.89 6.32
N ARG A 411 -14.97 11.45 5.44
CA ARG A 411 -13.61 11.95 5.75
C ARG A 411 -13.53 13.03 6.84
N GLN A 412 -14.62 13.76 7.09
CA GLN A 412 -14.67 14.78 8.14
C GLN A 412 -14.89 14.19 9.54
N LYS A 413 -15.30 12.91 9.64
CA LYS A 413 -15.56 12.23 10.91
C LYS A 413 -14.35 11.49 11.45
N HIS A 414 -13.41 11.09 10.58
CA HIS A 414 -12.36 10.16 10.94
C HIS A 414 -11.09 10.33 10.12
N ARG A 415 -9.98 9.77 10.63
CA ARG A 415 -8.77 9.48 9.86
C ARG A 415 -8.56 7.97 9.79
N CYS A 416 -8.18 7.45 8.62
CA CYS A 416 -7.97 6.03 8.38
C CYS A 416 -6.48 5.71 8.19
N PHE A 417 -5.98 4.78 8.98
CA PHE A 417 -4.63 4.24 8.91
C PHE A 417 -4.71 2.79 8.43
N SER A 418 -4.16 2.50 7.26
CA SER A 418 -4.33 1.21 6.60
C SER A 418 -3.03 0.42 6.57
N PHE A 419 -3.14 -0.88 6.79
CA PHE A 419 -2.03 -1.81 6.84
C PHE A 419 -2.29 -2.93 5.85
N GLY A 420 -1.49 -2.96 4.79
CA GLY A 420 -1.47 -4.04 3.81
C GLY A 420 -0.59 -5.19 4.27
N ILE A 421 -1.17 -6.38 4.42
CA ILE A 421 -0.48 -7.54 5.01
C ILE A 421 -0.18 -8.59 3.95
N GLY A 422 1.11 -8.89 3.78
CA GLY A 422 1.62 -9.91 2.87
C GLY A 422 1.96 -9.38 1.47
N GLU A 423 2.63 -10.21 0.69
CA GLU A 423 2.97 -9.91 -0.71
C GLU A 423 1.71 -9.73 -1.57
N GLY A 424 1.71 -8.78 -2.51
CA GLY A 424 0.63 -8.63 -3.51
C GLY A 424 -0.67 -7.96 -3.03
N THR A 425 -0.66 -7.34 -1.84
CA THR A 425 -1.78 -6.55 -1.32
C THR A 425 -2.17 -5.42 -2.29
N SER A 426 -3.48 -5.13 -2.39
CA SER A 426 -3.95 -4.03 -3.23
C SER A 426 -3.44 -2.66 -2.78
N THR A 427 -2.58 -2.03 -3.58
CA THR A 427 -2.13 -0.66 -3.35
C THR A 427 -3.27 0.33 -3.53
N SER A 428 -4.17 0.08 -4.49
CA SER A 428 -5.38 0.89 -4.74
C SER A 428 -6.26 0.98 -3.49
N LEU A 429 -6.53 -0.14 -2.83
CA LEU A 429 -7.30 -0.14 -1.58
C LEU A 429 -6.56 0.55 -0.44
N ILE A 430 -5.34 0.07 -0.14
CA ILE A 430 -4.60 0.44 1.06
C ILE A 430 -4.23 1.94 1.03
N LYS A 431 -3.60 2.42 -0.04
CA LYS A 431 -3.28 3.85 -0.19
C LYS A 431 -4.56 4.68 -0.39
N GLY A 432 -5.53 4.15 -1.13
CA GLY A 432 -6.80 4.83 -1.42
C GLY A 432 -7.59 5.25 -0.17
N ILE A 433 -7.80 4.33 0.78
CA ILE A 433 -8.58 4.64 2.00
C ILE A 433 -7.81 5.55 2.97
N ALA A 434 -6.49 5.40 3.06
CA ALA A 434 -5.66 6.29 3.88
C ALA A 434 -5.70 7.72 3.32
N ARG A 435 -5.42 7.88 2.03
CA ARG A 435 -5.43 9.18 1.34
C ARG A 435 -6.80 9.85 1.39
N ALA A 436 -7.90 9.10 1.22
CA ALA A 436 -9.25 9.65 1.20
C ALA A 436 -9.69 10.30 2.52
N SER A 437 -9.03 9.98 3.63
CA SER A 437 -9.31 10.48 4.98
C SER A 437 -8.14 11.27 5.60
N GLY A 438 -7.06 11.51 4.84
CA GLY A 438 -5.86 12.21 5.35
C GLY A 438 -5.05 11.42 6.39
N GLY A 439 -5.15 10.08 6.38
CA GLY A 439 -4.31 9.20 7.18
C GLY A 439 -3.12 8.65 6.40
N THR A 440 -2.55 7.54 6.85
CA THR A 440 -1.33 6.96 6.26
C THR A 440 -1.50 5.46 5.99
N SER A 441 -0.88 4.99 4.91
CA SER A 441 -0.82 3.57 4.57
C SER A 441 0.57 2.99 4.84
N GLU A 442 0.62 1.76 5.33
CA GLU A 442 1.84 0.98 5.52
C GLU A 442 1.66 -0.39 4.87
N PHE A 443 2.71 -0.93 4.25
CA PHE A 443 2.73 -2.30 3.70
C PHE A 443 3.68 -3.14 4.54
N ILE A 444 3.29 -4.38 4.85
CA ILE A 444 4.04 -5.32 5.69
C ILE A 444 4.29 -6.57 4.85
N THR A 445 5.53 -6.73 4.38
CA THR A 445 5.95 -7.80 3.48
C THR A 445 7.22 -8.49 3.98
N GLY A 446 7.56 -9.66 3.45
CA GLY A 446 8.79 -10.39 3.79
C GLY A 446 9.07 -10.51 5.29
N LYS A 447 10.13 -9.81 5.74
CA LYS A 447 10.63 -9.81 7.14
C LYS A 447 10.20 -8.57 7.93
N ASP A 448 9.29 -7.77 7.39
CA ASP A 448 8.81 -6.57 8.06
C ASP A 448 8.21 -6.89 9.42
N ARG A 449 8.58 -6.07 10.41
CA ARG A 449 7.98 -6.14 11.74
C ARG A 449 6.73 -5.26 11.79
N MET A 450 5.56 -5.89 11.63
CA MET A 450 4.24 -5.24 11.63
C MET A 450 4.04 -4.33 12.85
N GLN A 451 4.49 -4.80 14.01
CA GLN A 451 4.36 -4.17 15.32
C GLN A 451 5.01 -2.79 15.34
N SER A 452 6.24 -2.67 14.84
CA SER A 452 6.98 -1.41 14.74
C SER A 452 6.26 -0.38 13.86
N LYS A 453 5.76 -0.81 12.68
CA LYS A 453 5.00 0.07 11.77
C LYS A 453 3.68 0.51 12.40
N ALA A 454 2.95 -0.42 13.02
CA ALA A 454 1.67 -0.13 13.65
C ALA A 454 1.79 0.84 14.83
N LEU A 455 2.77 0.67 15.71
CA LEU A 455 2.98 1.53 16.87
C LEU A 455 3.49 2.91 16.48
N ARG A 456 4.34 3.01 15.46
CA ARG A 456 4.72 4.28 14.84
C ARG A 456 3.49 5.04 14.33
N THR A 457 2.58 4.34 13.66
CA THR A 457 1.34 4.93 13.15
C THR A 457 0.37 5.30 14.27
N LEU A 458 0.29 4.51 15.35
CA LEU A 458 -0.44 4.90 16.57
C LEU A 458 0.11 6.20 17.14
N LYS A 459 1.44 6.35 17.23
CA LYS A 459 2.06 7.62 17.66
C LYS A 459 1.68 8.78 16.73
N ARG A 460 1.68 8.59 15.40
CA ARG A 460 1.19 9.59 14.43
C ARG A 460 -0.27 9.97 14.67
N SER A 461 -1.12 9.00 14.97
CA SER A 461 -2.55 9.25 15.26
C SER A 461 -2.77 10.07 16.54
N LEU A 462 -1.84 9.99 17.49
CA LEU A 462 -1.84 10.73 18.76
C LEU A 462 -1.18 12.12 18.65
N GLN A 463 -0.52 12.43 17.54
CA GLN A 463 0.09 13.76 17.34
C GLN A 463 -0.97 14.84 17.27
N PRO A 464 -0.67 16.06 17.79
CA PRO A 464 -1.51 17.21 17.56
C PRO A 464 -1.70 17.43 16.05
N VAL A 465 -2.91 17.85 15.67
CA VAL A 465 -3.21 18.16 14.28
C VAL A 465 -2.52 19.48 13.91
N VAL A 466 -1.89 19.48 12.74
CA VAL A 466 -1.38 20.70 12.13
C VAL A 466 -2.56 21.43 11.46
N GLU A 467 -2.75 22.69 11.81
CA GLU A 467 -3.81 23.56 11.33
C GLU A 467 -3.26 24.59 10.33
N ASP A 468 -4.13 25.23 9.56
CA ASP A 468 -3.81 26.34 8.64
C ASP A 468 -2.64 26.07 7.67
N VAL A 469 -2.53 24.84 7.18
CA VAL A 469 -1.52 24.48 6.18
C VAL A 469 -1.78 25.28 4.90
N SER A 470 -0.82 26.09 4.49
CA SER A 470 -0.91 26.92 3.30
C SER A 470 0.41 26.99 2.56
N LEU A 471 0.33 27.05 1.24
CA LEU A 471 1.48 27.27 0.34
C LEU A 471 1.34 28.64 -0.29
N SER A 472 2.36 29.47 -0.11
CA SER A 472 2.44 30.81 -0.71
C SER A 472 3.63 30.89 -1.66
N TRP A 473 3.43 31.62 -2.76
CA TRP A 473 4.41 31.74 -3.84
C TRP A 473 4.81 33.21 -3.99
N HIS A 474 6.10 33.50 -3.86
CA HIS A 474 6.68 34.80 -4.19
C HIS A 474 7.35 34.69 -5.56
N LEU A 475 6.64 35.15 -6.59
CA LEU A 475 7.07 35.09 -7.98
C LEU A 475 7.22 36.51 -8.56
N PRO A 476 8.06 36.70 -9.59
CA PRO A 476 8.16 37.96 -10.31
C PRO A 476 6.82 38.41 -10.89
N PRO A 477 6.60 39.73 -11.08
CA PRO A 477 5.37 40.25 -11.66
C PRO A 477 5.03 39.60 -13.02
N GLY A 478 3.77 39.19 -13.18
CA GLY A 478 3.27 38.56 -14.40
C GLY A 478 3.41 37.03 -14.45
N LEU A 479 3.96 36.41 -13.39
CA LEU A 479 3.98 34.96 -13.19
C LEU A 479 3.09 34.57 -12.01
N SER A 480 2.25 33.55 -12.19
CA SER A 480 1.38 33.01 -11.14
C SER A 480 1.44 31.49 -11.07
N ALA A 481 1.40 30.93 -9.87
CA ALA A 481 1.33 29.49 -9.64
C ALA A 481 -0.13 29.06 -9.41
N LYS A 482 -0.54 27.99 -10.11
CA LYS A 482 -1.82 27.31 -9.89
C LYS A 482 -1.54 25.92 -9.35
N MET A 483 -2.09 25.59 -8.18
CA MET A 483 -1.94 24.27 -7.59
C MET A 483 -2.63 23.20 -8.44
N LEU A 484 -1.95 22.07 -8.64
CA LEU A 484 -2.42 20.88 -9.34
C LEU A 484 -2.60 19.70 -8.38
N SER A 485 -1.85 19.65 -7.28
CA SER A 485 -2.12 18.73 -6.17
C SER A 485 -3.25 19.25 -5.27
N PRO A 486 -4.01 18.37 -4.60
CA PRO A 486 -4.97 18.79 -3.58
C PRO A 486 -4.27 19.52 -2.43
N GLU A 487 -5.01 20.41 -1.77
CA GLU A 487 -4.54 21.06 -0.54
C GLU A 487 -4.31 20.02 0.55
N GLN A 488 -3.17 20.16 1.22
CA GLN A 488 -2.72 19.23 2.24
C GLN A 488 -3.34 19.65 3.57
N THR A 489 -4.19 18.81 4.14
CA THR A 489 -4.90 19.13 5.40
C THR A 489 -4.22 18.53 6.63
N VAL A 490 -3.21 17.70 6.45
CA VAL A 490 -2.51 16.99 7.53
C VAL A 490 -1.03 16.89 7.18
N ILE A 491 -0.16 17.17 8.15
CA ILE A 491 1.28 16.94 8.07
C ILE A 491 1.67 16.11 9.29
N PHE A 492 2.23 14.91 9.06
CA PHE A 492 2.80 14.11 10.13
C PHE A 492 4.31 14.34 10.23
N ARG A 493 4.85 14.19 11.44
CA ARG A 493 6.30 14.30 11.63
C ARG A 493 7.06 13.26 10.81
N GLY A 494 8.17 13.69 10.22
CA GLY A 494 9.06 12.85 9.43
C GLY A 494 8.49 12.46 8.07
N GLN A 495 7.37 13.06 7.67
CA GLN A 495 6.82 12.88 6.34
C GLN A 495 7.28 13.97 5.40
N ARG A 496 7.45 13.55 4.15
CA ARG A 496 7.71 14.43 3.04
C ARG A 496 6.39 14.91 2.46
N LEU A 497 6.31 16.21 2.22
CA LEU A 497 5.19 16.83 1.54
C LEU A 497 5.57 17.10 0.10
N ILE A 498 4.80 16.56 -0.85
CA ILE A 498 5.00 16.83 -2.28
C ILE A 498 3.76 17.54 -2.82
N SER A 499 4.00 18.56 -3.62
CA SER A 499 2.95 19.34 -4.25
C SER A 499 3.33 19.71 -5.66
N TYR A 500 2.32 19.76 -6.53
CA TYR A 500 2.49 20.08 -7.94
C TYR A 500 1.82 21.40 -8.25
N ALA A 501 2.47 22.26 -9.02
CA ALA A 501 1.91 23.53 -9.46
C ALA A 501 2.25 23.83 -10.92
N GLN A 502 1.34 24.48 -11.62
CA GLN A 502 1.53 25.02 -12.97
C GLN A 502 1.93 26.49 -12.86
N LEU A 503 3.03 26.88 -13.49
CA LEU A 503 3.45 28.28 -13.58
C LEU A 503 2.91 28.90 -14.86
N THR A 504 1.98 29.84 -14.70
CA THR A 504 1.31 30.54 -15.79
C THR A 504 1.85 31.96 -15.92
N GLY A 505 2.18 32.37 -17.14
CA GLY A 505 2.74 33.70 -17.42
C GLY A 505 4.00 33.66 -18.27
N ARG A 506 4.69 34.80 -18.40
CA ARG A 506 5.93 34.89 -19.15
C ARG A 506 7.11 34.54 -18.24
N MET A 507 7.83 33.46 -18.57
CA MET A 507 9.06 33.11 -17.85
C MET A 507 10.12 34.21 -18.04
N PRO A 508 10.84 34.60 -16.97
CA PRO A 508 11.90 35.59 -17.06
C PRO A 508 13.10 35.03 -17.85
N ALA A 509 13.81 35.89 -18.59
CA ALA A 509 14.99 35.50 -19.36
C ALA A 509 16.29 35.56 -18.54
N ALA A 510 16.33 36.39 -17.49
CA ALA A 510 17.46 36.51 -16.58
C ALA A 510 17.43 35.44 -15.50
N GLU A 511 18.58 35.17 -14.88
CA GLU A 511 18.70 34.38 -13.65
C GLU A 511 17.88 35.04 -12.53
N THR A 512 16.61 34.68 -12.48
CA THR A 512 15.63 35.17 -11.53
C THR A 512 15.20 34.00 -10.68
N THR A 513 15.03 34.23 -9.39
CA THR A 513 14.58 33.21 -8.46
C THR A 513 13.11 33.42 -8.11
N GLY A 514 12.42 32.33 -7.84
CA GLY A 514 11.14 32.32 -7.14
C GLY A 514 11.35 31.83 -5.71
N GLU A 515 10.35 32.03 -4.86
CA GLU A 515 10.31 31.43 -3.53
C GLU A 515 8.95 30.77 -3.29
N VAL A 516 8.97 29.57 -2.70
CA VAL A 516 7.77 28.91 -2.16
C VAL A 516 7.92 28.85 -0.64
N CYS A 517 6.87 29.24 0.07
CA CYS A 517 6.80 29.19 1.52
C CYS A 517 5.64 28.29 1.95
N LEU A 518 5.95 27.21 2.65
CA LEU A 518 4.99 26.40 3.39
C LEU A 518 4.80 27.02 4.77
N LYS A 519 3.56 27.27 5.15
CA LYS A 519 3.17 27.80 6.45
C LYS A 519 2.16 26.89 7.11
N TYR A 520 2.31 26.68 8.40
CA TYR A 520 1.40 25.83 9.17
C TYR A 520 1.41 26.19 10.66
N THR A 521 0.33 25.85 11.36
CA THR A 521 0.15 26.11 12.80
C THR A 521 0.10 24.80 13.57
N LEU A 522 0.89 24.71 14.65
CA LEU A 522 0.91 23.58 15.57
C LEU A 522 0.80 24.09 17.00
N GLN A 523 -0.24 23.65 17.73
CA GLN A 523 -0.48 24.07 19.12
C GLN A 523 -0.45 25.60 19.31
N GLY A 524 -1.01 26.35 18.35
CA GLY A 524 -1.04 27.82 18.36
C GLY A 524 0.27 28.51 17.98
N LYS A 525 1.36 27.78 17.70
CA LYS A 525 2.62 28.31 17.17
C LYS A 525 2.65 28.13 15.65
N THR A 526 3.01 29.18 14.93
CA THR A 526 3.12 29.15 13.47
C THR A 526 4.56 28.88 13.05
N PHE A 527 4.72 27.99 12.07
CA PHE A 527 6.00 27.59 11.48
C PHE A 527 5.99 27.94 9.99
N GLU A 528 7.18 28.25 9.45
CA GLU A 528 7.38 28.59 8.04
C GLU A 528 8.65 27.90 7.51
N ASP A 529 8.51 27.16 6.41
CA ASP A 529 9.62 26.59 5.64
C ASP A 529 9.67 27.25 4.27
N LYS A 530 10.83 27.79 3.87
CA LYS A 530 11.02 28.53 2.62
C LYS A 530 12.03 27.87 1.72
N VAL A 531 11.75 27.86 0.43
CA VAL A 531 12.66 27.37 -0.61
C VAL A 531 12.78 28.41 -1.70
N THR A 532 13.97 28.94 -1.89
CA THR A 532 14.32 29.75 -3.06
C THR A 532 14.81 28.83 -4.18
N PHE A 533 14.32 29.04 -5.40
CA PHE A 533 14.63 28.19 -6.54
C PHE A 533 14.82 29.01 -7.83
N PRO A 534 15.65 28.55 -8.78
CA PRO A 534 15.82 29.24 -10.05
C PRO A 534 14.58 29.07 -10.94
N LEU A 535 14.09 30.16 -11.55
CA LEU A 535 12.98 30.14 -12.51
C LEU A 535 13.44 29.74 -13.92
N GLN A 536 14.18 28.63 -14.01
CA GLN A 536 14.68 28.05 -15.25
C GLN A 536 14.14 26.62 -15.41
N PRO A 537 13.01 26.44 -16.13
CA PRO A 537 12.46 25.12 -16.40
C PRO A 537 13.41 24.30 -17.28
N LYS A 538 13.68 23.06 -16.87
CA LYS A 538 14.50 22.13 -17.62
C LYS A 538 13.63 21.29 -18.57
N PRO A 539 14.09 21.01 -19.80
CA PRO A 539 13.38 20.07 -20.66
C PRO A 539 13.53 18.64 -20.14
N ASP A 540 12.44 17.89 -20.16
CA ASP A 540 12.45 16.43 -20.00
C ASP A 540 11.65 15.81 -21.15
N VAL A 541 12.28 14.89 -21.88
CA VAL A 541 11.65 14.15 -22.99
C VAL A 541 10.41 13.39 -22.50
N ASN A 542 10.40 12.95 -21.25
CA ASN A 542 9.30 12.22 -20.64
C ASN A 542 8.32 13.11 -19.87
N LEU A 543 8.47 14.44 -19.83
CA LEU A 543 7.53 15.33 -19.14
C LEU A 543 7.06 14.76 -17.78
N THR A 544 8.03 14.28 -17.00
CA THR A 544 7.84 13.50 -15.79
C THR A 544 6.98 14.25 -14.76
N ILE A 545 7.32 15.51 -14.48
CA ILE A 545 6.58 16.33 -13.51
C ILE A 545 5.16 16.63 -14.01
N HIS A 546 4.99 16.94 -15.29
CA HIS A 546 3.66 17.16 -15.87
C HIS A 546 2.76 15.93 -15.73
N ARG A 547 3.31 14.74 -15.94
CA ARG A 547 2.59 13.47 -15.85
C ARG A 547 2.26 13.10 -14.41
N LEU A 548 3.16 13.35 -13.45
CA LEU A 548 2.88 13.20 -12.03
C LEU A 548 1.81 14.20 -11.55
N ALA A 549 1.87 15.44 -12.00
CA ALA A 549 0.85 16.43 -11.70
C ALA A 549 -0.53 16.05 -12.27
N ALA A 550 -0.56 15.55 -13.51
CA ALA A 550 -1.77 15.00 -14.12
C ALA A 550 -2.31 13.80 -13.34
N LYS A 551 -1.44 12.89 -12.90
CA LYS A 551 -1.80 11.74 -12.06
C LYS A 551 -2.40 12.18 -10.73
N SER A 552 -1.79 13.16 -10.05
CA SER A 552 -2.30 13.74 -8.81
C SER A 552 -3.72 14.30 -8.98
N LEU A 553 -3.94 15.08 -10.06
CA LEU A 553 -5.28 15.58 -10.40
C LEU A 553 -6.27 14.46 -10.72
N LEU A 554 -5.88 13.48 -11.53
CA LEU A 554 -6.73 12.32 -11.87
C LEU A 554 -7.16 11.59 -10.60
N GLN A 555 -6.28 11.37 -9.62
CA GLN A 555 -6.63 10.69 -8.37
C GLN A 555 -7.74 11.42 -7.57
N THR A 556 -7.89 12.74 -7.73
CA THR A 556 -8.97 13.51 -7.08
C THR A 556 -10.33 13.37 -7.78
N LYS A 557 -10.33 13.10 -9.09
CA LYS A 557 -11.51 13.08 -9.98
C LYS A 557 -11.98 11.68 -10.35
N ASP A 558 -11.06 10.77 -10.64
CA ASP A 558 -11.33 9.45 -11.19
C ASP A 558 -11.56 8.41 -10.09
N MET A 559 -12.80 8.25 -9.65
CA MET A 559 -13.22 7.19 -8.73
C MET A 559 -13.66 5.92 -9.48
N GLY A 560 -13.09 5.61 -10.63
CA GLY A 560 -13.48 4.45 -11.43
C GLY A 560 -14.75 4.66 -12.25
N LEU A 561 -15.09 3.68 -13.09
CA LEU A 561 -16.16 3.82 -14.08
C LEU A 561 -17.55 4.08 -13.48
N ARG A 562 -17.82 3.52 -12.30
CA ARG A 562 -19.14 3.58 -11.64
C ARG A 562 -19.25 4.69 -10.59
N GLU A 563 -18.21 4.91 -9.81
CA GLU A 563 -18.28 5.80 -8.65
C GLU A 563 -17.86 7.26 -8.94
N THR A 564 -17.32 7.53 -10.14
CA THR A 564 -16.98 8.89 -10.57
C THR A 564 -18.23 9.72 -10.85
N PRO A 565 -18.38 10.92 -10.24
CA PRO A 565 -19.45 11.85 -10.57
C PRO A 565 -19.46 12.24 -12.05
N ALA A 566 -20.65 12.45 -12.62
CA ALA A 566 -20.78 12.79 -14.05
C ALA A 566 -20.02 14.08 -14.43
N SER A 567 -19.93 15.06 -13.53
CA SER A 567 -19.14 16.28 -13.72
C SER A 567 -17.64 15.98 -13.86
N ASP A 568 -17.10 15.12 -13.00
CA ASP A 568 -15.68 14.78 -13.00
C ASP A 568 -15.31 13.81 -14.11
N LYS A 569 -16.24 12.99 -14.61
CA LYS A 569 -15.98 12.03 -15.69
C LYS A 569 -15.46 12.71 -16.95
N LYS A 570 -16.07 13.83 -17.36
CA LYS A 570 -15.63 14.57 -18.55
C LYS A 570 -14.26 15.20 -18.34
N ASP A 571 -14.03 15.78 -17.16
CA ASP A 571 -12.76 16.40 -16.80
C ASP A 571 -11.63 15.37 -16.73
N ALA A 572 -11.86 14.22 -16.10
CA ALA A 572 -10.89 13.13 -15.99
C ALA A 572 -10.53 12.54 -17.35
N LEU A 573 -11.53 12.32 -18.22
CA LEU A 573 -11.31 11.87 -19.59
C LEU A 573 -10.46 12.87 -20.38
N ASN A 574 -10.80 14.16 -20.35
CA ASN A 574 -10.05 15.20 -21.05
C ASN A 574 -8.61 15.30 -20.52
N LEU A 575 -8.44 15.38 -19.20
CA LEU A 575 -7.13 15.44 -18.55
C LEU A 575 -6.26 14.23 -18.90
N SER A 576 -6.85 13.04 -18.94
CA SER A 576 -6.17 11.80 -19.33
C SER A 576 -5.69 11.87 -20.79
N LEU A 577 -6.56 12.26 -21.72
CA LEU A 577 -6.22 12.39 -23.14
C LEU A 577 -5.17 13.49 -23.39
N GLU A 578 -5.26 14.61 -22.69
CA GLU A 578 -4.35 15.75 -22.82
C GLU A 578 -2.95 15.45 -22.27
N SER A 579 -2.88 14.78 -21.11
CA SER A 579 -1.59 14.44 -20.47
C SER A 579 -0.96 13.17 -21.02
N GLY A 580 -1.75 12.33 -21.71
CA GLY A 580 -1.38 10.98 -22.10
C GLY A 580 -1.35 9.99 -20.93
N VAL A 581 -1.71 10.40 -19.70
CA VAL A 581 -1.73 9.51 -18.53
C VAL A 581 -3.04 8.72 -18.52
N ILE A 582 -2.95 7.39 -18.45
CA ILE A 582 -4.13 6.51 -18.44
C ILE A 582 -5.01 6.74 -17.19
N SER A 583 -6.33 6.61 -17.38
CA SER A 583 -7.36 6.70 -16.33
C SER A 583 -8.32 5.52 -16.44
N SER A 584 -9.28 5.37 -15.52
CA SER A 584 -10.32 4.36 -15.65
C SER A 584 -11.20 4.53 -16.90
N PHE A 585 -11.20 5.73 -17.52
CA PHE A 585 -11.97 6.07 -18.73
C PHE A 585 -11.21 5.96 -20.04
N THR A 586 -9.91 5.69 -20.00
CA THR A 586 -9.06 5.62 -21.20
C THR A 586 -8.33 4.29 -21.30
N ALA A 587 -7.87 3.97 -22.51
CA ALA A 587 -7.04 2.80 -22.80
C ALA A 587 -6.11 3.11 -23.97
N PHE A 588 -4.92 2.52 -23.96
CA PHE A 588 -3.98 2.62 -25.07
C PHE A 588 -4.29 1.55 -26.11
N ILE A 589 -4.35 1.95 -27.39
CA ILE A 589 -4.52 1.03 -28.51
C ILE A 589 -3.50 1.30 -29.62
N ALA A 590 -2.81 0.26 -30.06
CA ALA A 590 -1.98 0.27 -31.26
C ALA A 590 -2.55 -0.71 -32.28
N ILE A 591 -2.71 -0.29 -33.54
CA ILE A 591 -3.13 -1.17 -34.64
C ILE A 591 -2.04 -1.12 -35.71
N ASN A 592 -1.53 -2.28 -36.13
CA ASN A 592 -0.61 -2.37 -37.24
C ASN A 592 -1.37 -2.14 -38.56
N LYS A 593 -1.30 -0.91 -39.09
CA LYS A 593 -1.97 -0.53 -40.35
C LYS A 593 -1.16 -0.85 -41.60
N GLU A 594 0.09 -1.30 -41.48
CA GLU A 594 1.01 -1.44 -42.62
C GLU A 594 1.02 -2.84 -43.24
N LEU A 595 0.70 -3.88 -42.46
CA LEU A 595 0.47 -5.22 -43.01
C LEU A 595 -0.89 -5.22 -43.73
N ASN A 596 -0.89 -4.80 -45.00
CA ASN A 596 -2.08 -4.85 -45.87
C ASN A 596 -2.62 -6.27 -46.11
N LYS A 597 -2.00 -7.31 -45.54
CA LYS A 597 -2.46 -8.69 -45.60
C LYS A 597 -3.01 -9.09 -44.23
N PRO A 598 -4.35 -9.24 -44.10
CA PRO A 598 -4.96 -9.83 -42.91
C PRO A 598 -4.31 -11.15 -42.54
N VAL A 599 -4.04 -11.33 -41.25
CA VAL A 599 -3.66 -12.58 -40.62
C VAL A 599 -4.71 -13.64 -40.95
N GLN A 600 -4.28 -14.78 -41.51
CA GLN A 600 -5.17 -15.86 -41.92
C GLN A 600 -5.14 -17.00 -40.88
N GLY A 601 -6.29 -17.65 -40.69
CA GLY A 601 -6.44 -18.82 -39.83
C GLY A 601 -7.29 -18.56 -38.58
N PRO A 602 -7.65 -19.61 -37.83
CA PRO A 602 -8.38 -19.46 -36.59
C PRO A 602 -7.47 -18.82 -35.52
N LEU A 603 -7.93 -17.72 -34.94
CA LEU A 603 -7.25 -17.06 -33.82
C LEU A 603 -7.39 -17.93 -32.57
N ALA A 604 -6.28 -18.35 -31.98
CA ALA A 604 -6.27 -19.05 -30.70
C ALA A 604 -5.99 -18.06 -29.55
N HIS A 605 -6.81 -18.13 -28.51
CA HIS A 605 -6.65 -17.29 -27.31
C HIS A 605 -5.71 -17.98 -26.30
N ARG A 606 -4.79 -17.21 -25.72
CA ARG A 606 -3.80 -17.68 -24.74
C ARG A 606 -3.74 -16.75 -23.54
N ASP A 607 -4.22 -17.24 -22.41
CA ASP A 607 -4.03 -16.61 -21.10
C ASP A 607 -2.60 -16.86 -20.62
N VAL A 608 -1.83 -15.79 -20.42
CA VAL A 608 -0.49 -15.90 -19.82
C VAL A 608 -0.64 -16.28 -18.35
N PRO A 609 0.01 -17.36 -17.89
CA PRO A 609 -0.16 -17.82 -16.53
C PRO A 609 0.41 -16.83 -15.51
N ARG A 610 -0.26 -16.74 -14.36
CA ARG A 610 0.20 -15.99 -13.18
C ARG A 610 0.81 -16.94 -12.14
N PRO A 611 1.79 -16.48 -11.35
CA PRO A 611 2.28 -17.22 -10.18
C PRO A 611 1.19 -17.35 -9.10
N ILE A 612 1.13 -18.49 -8.41
CA ILE A 612 0.70 -18.56 -7.00
C ILE A 612 1.92 -18.78 -6.10
N LEU A 613 1.88 -18.16 -4.93
CA LEU A 613 2.47 -18.77 -3.75
C LEU A 613 1.61 -19.96 -3.34
N LEU A 614 2.17 -21.18 -3.34
CA LEU A 614 1.60 -22.35 -2.68
C LEU A 614 1.43 -22.03 -1.18
N GLY A 615 0.24 -21.56 -0.81
CA GLY A 615 -0.09 -21.06 0.53
C GLY A 615 -1.43 -20.32 0.57
N ALA A 616 -1.83 -19.70 -0.55
CA ALA A 616 -3.19 -19.20 -0.71
C ALA A 616 -4.14 -20.38 -0.95
N SER A 617 -5.04 -20.67 -0.01
CA SER A 617 -6.09 -21.66 -0.19
C SER A 617 -6.88 -21.34 -1.45
N ALA A 618 -6.86 -22.21 -2.46
CA ALA A 618 -7.75 -22.11 -3.61
C ALA A 618 -9.20 -21.96 -3.10
N PRO A 619 -10.04 -21.12 -3.73
CA PRO A 619 -11.38 -20.86 -3.23
C PRO A 619 -12.20 -22.15 -3.17
N LEU A 620 -12.34 -22.70 -1.96
CA LEU A 620 -13.23 -23.80 -1.67
C LEU A 620 -14.65 -23.34 -2.03
N LYS A 621 -15.28 -24.00 -3.02
CA LYS A 621 -16.71 -23.84 -3.27
C LYS A 621 -17.47 -24.27 -2.03
N ILE A 622 -17.90 -23.30 -1.22
CA ILE A 622 -18.85 -23.53 -0.13
C ILE A 622 -20.14 -24.05 -0.79
N LYS A 623 -20.42 -25.36 -0.63
CA LYS A 623 -21.75 -25.91 -0.89
C LYS A 623 -22.70 -25.24 0.12
N CYS A 624 -23.39 -24.17 -0.31
CA CYS A 624 -24.60 -23.73 0.36
C CYS A 624 -25.56 -24.91 0.39
N GLN A 625 -25.69 -25.56 1.56
CA GLN A 625 -26.81 -26.44 1.84
C GLN A 625 -28.05 -25.53 1.93
N SER A 626 -28.66 -25.25 0.78
CA SER A 626 -29.97 -24.62 0.72
C SER A 626 -30.99 -25.60 1.29
N GLY A 627 -31.27 -25.46 2.59
CA GLY A 627 -32.45 -26.04 3.21
C GLY A 627 -33.67 -25.43 2.54
N PHE A 628 -34.28 -26.18 1.61
CA PHE A 628 -35.53 -25.85 0.96
C PHE A 628 -36.65 -25.73 2.02
N ARG A 629 -36.92 -24.51 2.51
CA ARG A 629 -38.24 -24.19 3.05
C ARG A 629 -39.09 -23.60 1.93
N LYS A 630 -39.97 -24.44 1.41
CA LYS A 630 -41.08 -24.10 0.51
C LYS A 630 -41.91 -22.97 1.14
N ALA A 631 -41.88 -21.78 0.54
CA ALA A 631 -42.88 -20.74 0.75
C ALA A 631 -43.55 -20.46 -0.59
N LEU A 632 -44.87 -20.28 -0.52
CA LEU A 632 -45.82 -20.47 -1.60
C LEU A 632 -45.72 -19.43 -2.73
N HIS A 633 -46.05 -19.92 -3.92
CA HIS A 633 -46.36 -19.17 -5.13
C HIS A 633 -47.40 -18.07 -4.89
N SER A 634 -47.13 -16.88 -5.41
CA SER A 634 -48.17 -16.00 -5.93
C SER A 634 -47.78 -15.55 -7.34
N ASP A 635 -48.51 -16.08 -8.31
CA ASP A 635 -48.43 -15.76 -9.72
C ASP A 635 -48.90 -14.33 -10.01
N ARG A 636 -48.09 -13.52 -10.70
CA ARG A 636 -48.57 -12.66 -11.80
C ARG A 636 -47.42 -12.09 -12.65
N PRO A 637 -47.57 -12.03 -13.98
CA PRO A 637 -46.44 -11.82 -14.90
C PRO A 637 -46.26 -10.35 -15.29
N PRO A 638 -45.03 -9.87 -15.52
CA PRO A 638 -44.80 -8.62 -16.24
C PRO A 638 -44.70 -8.87 -17.74
N SER A 639 -45.43 -8.01 -18.44
CA SER A 639 -45.56 -7.86 -19.89
C SER A 639 -44.27 -7.47 -20.61
N ALA A 640 -44.27 -7.80 -21.91
CA ALA A 640 -43.23 -7.64 -22.90
C ALA A 640 -42.55 -6.26 -22.97
N SER A 641 -41.22 -6.26 -23.00
CA SER A 641 -40.40 -5.17 -23.54
C SER A 641 -39.37 -5.74 -24.52
N GLN A 642 -39.31 -5.11 -25.69
CA GLN A 642 -38.54 -5.42 -26.91
C GLN A 642 -37.01 -5.40 -26.73
N PRO A 643 -36.23 -6.00 -27.67
CA PRO A 643 -34.89 -6.50 -27.40
C PRO A 643 -33.84 -5.40 -27.45
N ARG A 644 -33.10 -5.22 -26.36
CA ARG A 644 -31.77 -4.59 -26.40
C ARG A 644 -30.78 -5.66 -26.85
N GLY A 645 -30.05 -5.37 -27.93
CA GLY A 645 -29.04 -6.24 -28.51
C GLY A 645 -28.14 -6.84 -27.45
N GLU A 646 -28.10 -8.17 -27.41
CA GLU A 646 -27.16 -8.93 -26.60
C GLU A 646 -25.76 -8.62 -27.10
N LEU A 647 -25.02 -7.81 -26.34
CA LEU A 647 -23.57 -7.78 -26.39
C LEU A 647 -23.11 -9.23 -26.15
N MET A 648 -22.48 -9.86 -27.13
CA MET A 648 -21.87 -11.20 -27.01
C MET A 648 -20.72 -11.13 -26.00
N CYS A 649 -21.05 -11.13 -24.72
CA CYS A 649 -20.12 -11.42 -23.65
C CYS A 649 -19.85 -12.93 -23.72
N TYR A 650 -18.68 -13.32 -24.23
CA TYR A 650 -18.25 -14.71 -24.31
C TYR A 650 -18.44 -15.39 -22.95
N LYS A 651 -19.36 -16.36 -22.90
CA LYS A 651 -19.62 -17.18 -21.72
C LYS A 651 -18.39 -18.03 -21.43
N ALA A 652 -17.66 -17.70 -20.38
CA ALA A 652 -16.61 -18.55 -19.82
C ALA A 652 -17.18 -19.96 -19.56
N LYS A 653 -16.63 -20.97 -20.23
CA LYS A 653 -17.04 -22.37 -20.06
C LYS A 653 -16.73 -22.84 -18.64
N THR A 654 -17.75 -23.34 -17.95
CA THR A 654 -17.64 -23.94 -16.62
C THR A 654 -17.04 -25.34 -16.74
N PHE A 655 -15.76 -25.51 -16.43
CA PHE A 655 -15.13 -26.84 -16.37
C PHE A 655 -15.05 -27.35 -14.92
N GLN A 656 -15.34 -28.65 -14.77
CA GLN A 656 -15.15 -29.43 -13.54
C GLN A 656 -13.66 -29.68 -13.34
N MET A 657 -13.16 -29.40 -12.14
CA MET A 657 -11.79 -29.68 -11.73
C MET A 657 -11.87 -30.89 -10.81
N ASP A 658 -11.14 -31.96 -11.15
CA ASP A 658 -11.10 -33.20 -10.37
C ASP A 658 -10.37 -32.99 -9.04
N ASP A 659 -10.94 -33.59 -7.99
CA ASP A 659 -10.51 -33.51 -6.59
C ASP A 659 -9.09 -34.11 -6.40
N TYR A 660 -8.07 -33.25 -6.25
CA TYR A 660 -6.86 -33.63 -5.53
C TYR A 660 -6.94 -33.06 -4.11
N SER A 661 -7.45 -33.90 -3.21
CA SER A 661 -7.35 -33.75 -1.76
C SER A 661 -5.88 -33.76 -1.34
N LEU A 662 -5.27 -32.59 -1.18
CA LEU A 662 -3.95 -32.44 -0.58
C LEU A 662 -3.98 -31.43 0.59
N CYS A 663 -4.94 -31.59 1.51
CA CYS A 663 -4.81 -31.03 2.85
C CYS A 663 -4.22 -32.12 3.75
N GLY A 664 -2.90 -32.18 3.81
CA GLY A 664 -2.20 -32.88 4.89
C GLY A 664 -2.61 -32.24 6.22
N LEU A 665 -3.28 -33.01 7.06
CA LEU A 665 -3.66 -32.69 8.43
C LEU A 665 -2.40 -32.36 9.25
N ILE A 666 -1.99 -31.09 9.29
CA ILE A 666 -1.09 -30.62 10.35
C ILE A 666 -1.98 -30.45 11.59
N SER A 667 -2.02 -31.50 12.40
CA SER A 667 -2.60 -31.45 13.74
C SER A 667 -1.69 -30.57 14.61
N HIS A 668 -2.02 -29.28 14.71
CA HIS A 668 -1.52 -28.45 15.79
C HIS A 668 -2.26 -28.87 17.06
N LYS A 669 -1.53 -29.53 17.97
CA LYS A 669 -1.99 -29.71 19.36
C LYS A 669 -2.05 -28.32 19.99
N ASP A 670 -3.26 -27.91 20.34
CA ASP A 670 -3.52 -26.76 21.22
C ASP A 670 -2.80 -26.97 22.56
N GLN A 671 -1.61 -26.39 22.71
CA GLN A 671 -1.03 -26.16 24.02
C GLN A 671 -1.35 -24.72 24.42
N HIS A 672 -2.06 -24.63 25.54
CA HIS A 672 -2.47 -23.42 26.23
C HIS A 672 -1.27 -22.53 26.59
N SER A 673 -1.56 -21.22 26.66
CA SER A 673 -0.68 -20.04 26.74
C SER A 673 -0.19 -19.56 25.36
N PRO A 674 -0.40 -18.27 24.99
CA PRO A 674 0.06 -17.76 23.71
C PRO A 674 1.58 -17.96 23.67
N GLY A 675 2.05 -18.83 22.77
CA GLY A 675 3.45 -18.94 22.43
C GLY A 675 3.91 -17.68 21.72
N PHE A 676 3.92 -16.55 22.42
CA PHE A 676 4.95 -15.55 22.19
C PHE A 676 6.24 -16.34 22.42
N GLY A 677 7.11 -16.46 21.40
CA GLY A 677 8.41 -17.12 21.57
C GLY A 677 9.21 -16.49 22.72
N GLU A 678 10.50 -16.82 22.83
CA GLU A 678 11.42 -16.28 23.86
C GLU A 678 11.61 -14.74 23.84
N ASN A 679 10.75 -13.99 23.15
CA ASN A 679 10.75 -12.54 23.13
C ASN A 679 10.22 -11.96 24.45
N HIS A 680 11.14 -11.80 25.42
CA HIS A 680 10.90 -11.18 26.73
C HIS A 680 10.26 -9.78 26.62
N LEU A 681 10.54 -9.02 25.56
CA LEU A 681 9.91 -7.70 25.37
C LEU A 681 8.40 -7.85 25.18
N VAL A 682 7.95 -8.74 24.30
CA VAL A 682 6.51 -8.94 24.05
C VAL A 682 5.79 -9.42 25.31
N GLN A 683 6.42 -10.32 26.08
CA GLN A 683 5.89 -10.77 27.36
C GLN A 683 5.76 -9.58 28.34
N LEU A 684 6.79 -8.75 28.45
CA LEU A 684 6.75 -7.57 29.33
C LEU A 684 5.60 -6.62 28.94
N ILE A 685 5.43 -6.33 27.65
CA ILE A 685 4.34 -5.48 27.16
C ILE A 685 2.97 -6.10 27.50
N TYR A 686 2.85 -7.42 27.33
CA TYR A 686 1.63 -8.16 27.61
C TYR A 686 1.23 -8.09 29.11
N HIS A 687 2.19 -8.00 30.02
CA HIS A 687 1.94 -7.90 31.46
C HIS A 687 1.67 -6.47 31.97
N GLN A 688 1.75 -5.43 31.12
CA GLN A 688 1.42 -4.07 31.56
C GLN A 688 -0.09 -3.92 31.80
N ASN A 689 -0.47 -3.34 32.93
CA ASN A 689 -1.84 -2.91 33.22
C ASN A 689 -2.22 -1.69 32.36
N ALA A 690 -3.53 -1.49 32.14
CA ALA A 690 -4.05 -0.41 31.31
C ALA A 690 -3.53 0.96 31.74
N ASN A 691 -3.43 1.18 33.06
CA ASN A 691 -2.93 2.40 33.70
C ASN A 691 -1.42 2.63 33.52
N GLY A 692 -0.67 1.68 32.95
CA GLY A 692 0.78 1.79 32.73
C GLY A 692 1.64 1.06 33.78
N SER A 693 1.05 0.59 34.87
CA SER A 693 1.78 -0.15 35.91
C SER A 693 2.06 -1.60 35.52
N TRP A 694 3.02 -2.23 36.21
CA TRP A 694 3.19 -3.67 36.26
C TRP A 694 2.97 -4.18 37.68
N ASP A 695 2.44 -5.39 37.78
CA ASP A 695 2.34 -6.10 39.05
C ASP A 695 3.55 -7.01 39.26
N LEU A 696 3.99 -7.11 40.50
CA LEU A 696 5.10 -7.97 40.89
C LEU A 696 4.61 -9.43 40.96
N ASN A 697 5.03 -10.25 40.00
CA ASN A 697 4.67 -11.67 39.88
C ASN A 697 5.82 -12.51 39.29
N GLU A 698 5.63 -13.84 39.22
CA GLU A 698 6.62 -14.78 38.70
C GLU A 698 6.99 -14.52 37.23
N ASP A 699 6.03 -14.08 36.41
CA ASP A 699 6.28 -13.79 34.99
C ASP A 699 7.22 -12.59 34.81
N LEU A 700 6.99 -11.51 35.57
CA LEU A 700 7.88 -10.36 35.58
C LEU A 700 9.28 -10.73 36.11
N ALA A 701 9.34 -11.52 37.18
CA ALA A 701 10.61 -11.98 37.74
C ALA A 701 11.44 -12.77 36.71
N LYS A 702 10.77 -13.66 35.95
CA LYS A 702 11.38 -14.41 34.86
C LYS A 702 11.92 -13.51 33.74
N ILE A 703 11.19 -12.48 33.34
CA ILE A 703 11.64 -11.51 32.33
C ILE A 703 12.88 -10.73 32.80
N LEU A 704 12.92 -10.35 34.08
CA LEU A 704 14.05 -9.68 34.70
C LEU A 704 15.26 -10.60 34.93
N GLY A 705 15.08 -11.93 34.79
CA GLY A 705 16.13 -12.92 35.01
C GLY A 705 16.50 -13.11 36.48
N MET A 706 15.55 -12.89 37.40
CA MET A 706 15.76 -12.94 38.85
C MET A 706 14.67 -13.77 39.54
N SER A 707 14.90 -14.17 40.79
CA SER A 707 13.84 -14.81 41.59
C SER A 707 12.85 -13.76 42.11
N LEU A 708 11.59 -14.15 42.30
CA LEU A 708 10.57 -13.26 42.86
C LEU A 708 10.96 -12.81 44.28
N GLU A 709 11.53 -13.73 45.07
CA GLU A 709 12.02 -13.45 46.42
C GLU A 709 13.16 -12.44 46.43
N GLU A 710 14.11 -12.54 45.48
CA GLU A 710 15.21 -11.57 45.35
C GLU A 710 14.69 -10.16 45.04
N ILE A 711 13.70 -10.04 44.15
CA ILE A 711 13.10 -8.76 43.78
C ILE A 711 12.32 -8.17 44.97
N MET A 712 11.57 -9.00 45.69
CA MET A 712 10.83 -8.58 46.89
C MET A 712 11.76 -8.15 48.02
N ALA A 713 12.86 -8.87 48.23
CA ALA A 713 13.85 -8.54 49.26
C ALA A 713 14.56 -7.21 49.00
N ALA A 714 14.71 -6.83 47.73
CA ALA A 714 15.32 -5.56 47.33
C ALA A 714 14.36 -4.37 47.30
N GLN A 715 13.05 -4.59 47.47
CA GLN A 715 12.05 -3.53 47.42
C GLN A 715 12.25 -2.53 48.59
N PRO A 716 12.42 -1.23 48.32
CA PRO A 716 12.40 -0.21 49.37
C PRO A 716 10.96 0.05 49.80
N ALA A 717 10.40 -0.84 50.63
CA ALA A 717 8.98 -0.85 51.00
C ALA A 717 8.48 0.45 51.68
N GLU A 718 9.38 1.24 52.27
CA GLU A 718 9.06 2.55 52.84
C GLU A 718 8.84 3.64 51.77
N LEU A 719 9.37 3.44 50.55
CA LEU A 719 9.37 4.44 49.48
C LEU A 719 8.34 4.17 48.38
N VAL A 720 7.98 2.90 48.17
CA VAL A 720 7.12 2.47 47.08
C VAL A 720 6.43 1.13 47.37
N ASP A 721 5.21 0.97 46.88
CA ASP A 721 4.49 -0.31 46.89
C ASP A 721 5.04 -1.30 45.84
N SER A 722 4.54 -2.54 45.86
CA SER A 722 5.07 -3.60 44.99
C SER A 722 4.82 -3.34 43.51
N SER A 723 3.69 -2.73 43.14
CA SER A 723 3.41 -2.36 41.74
C SER A 723 4.29 -1.20 41.28
N GLY A 724 4.57 -0.21 42.13
CA GLY A 724 5.53 0.84 41.80
C GLY A 724 6.96 0.35 41.69
N TRP A 725 7.37 -0.60 42.53
CA TRP A 725 8.67 -1.27 42.39
C TRP A 725 8.78 -2.05 41.08
N ALA A 726 7.79 -2.91 40.79
CA ALA A 726 7.70 -3.64 39.53
C ALA A 726 7.75 -2.74 38.30
N THR A 727 7.01 -1.62 38.34
CA THR A 727 6.92 -0.66 37.22
C THR A 727 8.26 0.00 36.93
N ILE A 728 8.99 0.46 37.94
CA ILE A 728 10.32 1.06 37.73
C ILE A 728 11.30 0.03 37.18
N LEU A 729 11.30 -1.20 37.72
CA LEU A 729 12.17 -2.27 37.23
C LEU A 729 11.88 -2.61 35.75
N ALA A 730 10.61 -2.71 35.38
CA ALA A 730 10.19 -2.93 33.99
C ALA A 730 10.67 -1.81 33.05
N VAL A 731 10.51 -0.55 33.43
CA VAL A 731 10.97 0.60 32.61
C VAL A 731 12.48 0.61 32.46
N ILE A 732 13.25 0.37 33.53
CA ILE A 732 14.71 0.28 33.45
C ILE A 732 15.14 -0.90 32.58
N TRP A 733 14.45 -2.03 32.66
CA TRP A 733 14.70 -3.19 31.81
C TRP A 733 14.47 -2.86 30.33
N LEU A 734 13.40 -2.13 29.99
CA LEU A 734 13.12 -1.69 28.61
C LEU A 734 14.27 -0.84 28.06
N HIS A 735 14.77 0.12 28.84
CA HIS A 735 15.92 0.94 28.42
C HIS A 735 17.24 0.17 28.37
N SER A 736 17.39 -0.88 29.17
CA SER A 736 18.62 -1.69 29.20
C SER A 736 18.67 -2.71 28.06
N ASN A 737 17.54 -3.34 27.73
CA ASN A 737 17.48 -4.50 26.83
C ASN A 737 16.70 -4.25 25.53
N GLY A 738 15.87 -3.20 25.48
CA GLY A 738 14.94 -2.95 24.37
C GLY A 738 15.32 -1.78 23.47
N LYS A 739 16.53 -1.22 23.56
CA LYS A 739 16.93 0.02 22.86
C LYS A 739 16.63 0.02 21.36
N ASP A 740 16.91 -1.08 20.68
CA ASP A 740 16.73 -1.21 19.22
C ASP A 740 15.25 -1.21 18.81
N LEU A 741 14.35 -1.55 19.74
CA LEU A 741 12.90 -1.61 19.53
C LEU A 741 12.16 -0.49 20.27
N LYS A 742 12.84 0.66 20.52
CA LYS A 742 12.25 1.79 21.26
C LYS A 742 10.89 2.24 20.74
N CYS A 743 10.67 2.20 19.41
CA CYS A 743 9.38 2.54 18.82
C CYS A 743 8.23 1.61 19.25
N GLU A 744 8.51 0.41 19.77
CA GLU A 744 7.49 -0.55 20.21
C GLU A 744 7.05 -0.37 21.66
N TRP A 745 7.87 0.27 22.50
CA TRP A 745 7.58 0.38 23.92
C TRP A 745 7.59 1.81 24.45
N GLU A 746 7.98 2.81 23.66
CA GLU A 746 7.98 4.22 24.10
C GLU A 746 6.60 4.71 24.59
N LEU A 747 5.50 4.23 23.99
CA LEU A 747 4.15 4.58 24.44
C LEU A 747 3.81 3.94 25.79
N LEU A 748 4.31 2.73 26.04
CA LEU A 748 4.12 2.01 27.29
C LEU A 748 4.92 2.65 28.43
N GLU A 749 6.19 3.00 28.14
CA GLU A 749 7.05 3.77 29.03
C GLU A 749 6.35 5.07 29.46
N ARG A 750 5.80 5.84 28.50
CA ARG A 750 5.11 7.09 28.81
C ARG A 750 3.96 6.89 29.78
N LYS A 751 3.14 5.84 29.61
CA LYS A 751 2.06 5.51 30.55
C LYS A 751 2.61 5.13 31.93
N ALA A 752 3.65 4.32 31.95
CA ALA A 752 4.31 3.88 33.19
C ALA A 752 4.88 5.06 33.98
N VAL A 753 5.61 5.95 33.32
CA VAL A 753 6.20 7.15 33.93
C VAL A 753 5.10 8.11 34.41
N ALA A 754 4.03 8.32 33.64
CA ALA A 754 2.90 9.13 34.05
C ALA A 754 2.19 8.55 35.29
N TRP A 755 2.01 7.22 35.33
CA TRP A 755 1.43 6.53 36.48
C TRP A 755 2.32 6.62 37.72
N MET A 756 3.64 6.40 37.56
CA MET A 756 4.62 6.50 38.64
C MET A 756 4.64 7.90 39.26
N ARG A 757 4.50 8.96 38.47
CA ARG A 757 4.40 10.33 39.01
C ARG A 757 3.18 10.54 39.87
N ALA A 758 2.04 10.00 39.45
CA ALA A 758 0.80 10.10 40.21
C ALA A 758 0.85 9.30 41.54
N HIS A 759 1.63 8.20 41.60
CA HIS A 759 1.64 7.29 42.75
C HIS A 759 2.84 7.49 43.70
N ALA A 760 4.06 7.71 43.19
CA ALA A 760 5.27 7.87 44.01
C ALA A 760 5.60 9.35 44.31
N GLY A 761 5.13 10.30 43.49
CA GLY A 761 5.33 11.73 43.71
C GLY A 761 6.79 12.10 44.03
N SER A 762 7.04 12.54 45.27
CA SER A 762 8.35 13.01 45.73
C SER A 762 9.40 11.93 46.01
N THR A 763 9.01 10.66 46.20
CA THR A 763 9.97 9.58 46.49
C THR A 763 10.64 9.04 45.23
N MET A 764 10.11 9.37 44.04
CA MET A 764 10.50 8.80 42.75
C MET A 764 12.02 8.83 42.47
N PRO A 765 12.78 9.91 42.70
CA PRO A 765 14.23 9.92 42.45
C PRO A 765 15.00 8.89 43.29
N SER A 766 14.61 8.72 44.56
CA SER A 766 15.23 7.75 45.47
C SER A 766 14.94 6.32 45.06
N VAL A 767 13.70 6.04 44.62
CA VAL A 767 13.30 4.70 44.16
C VAL A 767 14.01 4.35 42.85
N VAL A 768 14.11 5.29 41.90
CA VAL A 768 14.83 5.10 40.64
C VAL A 768 16.31 4.77 40.91
N LYS A 769 16.96 5.50 41.82
CA LYS A 769 18.36 5.21 42.20
C LYS A 769 18.51 3.82 42.82
N ALA A 770 17.59 3.41 43.69
CA ALA A 770 17.60 2.08 44.28
C ALA A 770 17.44 0.99 43.21
N ALA A 771 16.51 1.17 42.27
CA ALA A 771 16.28 0.23 41.17
C ALA A 771 17.45 0.12 40.19
N ILE A 772 18.07 1.24 39.80
CA ILE A 772 19.27 1.25 38.94
C ILE A 772 20.42 0.49 39.61
N THR A 773 20.61 0.71 40.91
CA THR A 773 21.63 0.01 41.70
C THR A 773 21.35 -1.49 41.77
N PHE A 774 20.10 -1.87 42.03
CA PHE A 774 19.66 -3.26 42.13
C PHE A 774 19.85 -4.02 40.81
N LEU A 775 19.40 -3.44 39.69
CA LEU A 775 19.56 -4.03 38.35
C LEU A 775 20.98 -3.90 37.79
N LYS A 776 21.89 -3.21 38.49
CA LYS A 776 23.24 -2.85 38.00
C LYS A 776 23.20 -2.19 36.61
N SER A 777 22.17 -1.39 36.38
CA SER A 777 21.91 -0.76 35.08
C SER A 777 22.70 0.54 34.93
N SER A 778 23.06 0.88 33.69
CA SER A 778 23.69 2.17 33.35
C SER A 778 22.67 3.17 32.75
N VAL A 779 21.38 2.91 32.94
CA VAL A 779 20.31 3.77 32.43
C VAL A 779 20.33 5.12 33.14
N ASP A 780 20.19 6.19 32.36
CA ASP A 780 20.14 7.56 32.89
C ASP A 780 18.87 7.75 33.76
N PRO A 781 18.97 8.13 35.04
CA PRO A 781 17.82 8.45 35.87
C PRO A 781 16.90 9.53 35.27
N ALA A 782 17.42 10.38 34.38
CA ALA A 782 16.67 11.46 33.74
C ALA A 782 15.50 10.97 32.89
N ILE A 783 15.43 9.69 32.51
CA ILE A 783 14.25 9.15 31.79
C ILE A 783 12.95 9.29 32.59
N PHE A 784 13.03 9.36 33.92
CA PHE A 784 11.88 9.61 34.79
C PHE A 784 11.65 11.11 35.05
N ALA A 785 12.63 11.96 34.72
CA ALA A 785 12.58 13.40 34.89
C ALA A 785 11.87 14.05 33.69
N PHE A 786 10.58 14.37 33.84
CA PHE A 786 9.89 15.34 32.99
C PHE A 786 8.96 16.19 33.84
#